data_AF-A0A2N1UEV5-F1
#
_entry.id   AF-A0A2N1UEV5-F1
#
_cell.length_a   1.000
_cell.length_b   1.000
_cell.length_c   1.000
_cell.angle_alpha   90.00
_cell.angle_beta   90.00
_cell.angle_gamma   90.00
#
_symmetry.space_group_name_H-M   'P 1'
#
loop_
_entity.id
_entity.type
_entity.pdbx_description
1 polymer ?
#
loop_
_entity_poly.entity_id
_entity_poly.type
_entity_poly.pdbx_seq_one_letter_code
_entity_poly.pdbx_strand_id
1 'polypeptide(L)'
;MNLESNGEISNEFFKKLNQQIVQKDNLIKLLQLQIRNLKTQLESGGAGGEGVEELKRALEEKSEAAERLLSELNGQKDQFAALEQQKNDQIKTLSQLLEEQQGGGGSTEVIDDARVQELEALVSGLREELESEKQARLIAESASVSTGAGDAASLQQEIESLKQAVEVARAELEQSNAAMQQMSAQLQVQGAVESSVPAADMAEYQNKIQELEQDVVNLKNLLAEKEDAGGGMTVDQLELEQLRARVAELEAGSGQPGVNIDEIERLRQESSQLAEANAKLATLQKDADSFTETAMKVTVLESDCAQLNEKVAALEIDREKLVAENEALKATAGEVPAEDVGAYKLEIVKLRETLQQREDELARLRVSLESRQDESMNDPAIREEVEQLTQQVADQMLAIQNFEGILSKTRDQLEARTLEVENLKARLGSNEAPVEEKTINVEGDSDIVSSFIDFFDGLDSVIAKNPVPELQMLHQKLLERLIIPNQISYMPVIAESYDSQKHYATDYFRSDKFPERCIVFEVEKGYLKGDSVIKKSKVWVVQNLYDCNSCHATQSNPDSRFCHMCGAKITAPNGLPVDSLPEFEPTPITYQRFADSMLRHGNADKAREYLMAGLDLDGNFAPIMTRLAEILAHESKFADALELLQKANTIKPDAKTRDLIQAIETKLNIFKQAQSLKLAPEEFEKLLNLIQK
;
A
#
# COMPACT_ATOMS: atom_id res chain seq x y z
N MET A 1 -52.89 -33.70 6.22
CA MET A 1 -51.65 -34.47 6.40
C MET A 1 -50.64 -33.55 7.06
N ASN A 2 -50.07 -33.94 8.19
CA ASN A 2 -49.20 -33.09 9.01
C ASN A 2 -47.93 -32.69 8.26
N LEU A 3 -47.79 -31.39 7.96
CA LEU A 3 -46.59 -30.79 7.37
C LEU A 3 -45.70 -30.09 8.41
N GLU A 4 -46.24 -29.77 9.59
CA GLU A 4 -45.51 -29.03 10.64
C GLU A 4 -44.47 -29.91 11.36
N SER A 5 -44.68 -31.22 11.49
CA SER A 5 -43.73 -32.11 12.17
C SER A 5 -42.44 -32.37 11.38
N ASN A 6 -42.40 -32.07 10.08
CA ASN A 6 -41.21 -32.30 9.24
C ASN A 6 -40.24 -31.10 9.20
N GLY A 7 -40.71 -29.90 9.58
CA GLY A 7 -39.87 -28.68 9.60
C GLY A 7 -38.90 -28.66 10.78
N GLU A 8 -39.36 -29.07 11.96
CA GLU A 8 -38.55 -29.07 13.19
C GLU A 8 -37.48 -30.16 13.18
N ILE A 9 -37.81 -31.35 12.66
CA ILE A 9 -36.86 -32.46 12.50
C ILE A 9 -35.73 -32.10 11.52
N SER A 10 -36.04 -31.31 10.47
CA SER A 10 -35.05 -30.86 9.49
C SER A 10 -34.07 -29.85 10.08
N ASN A 11 -34.54 -28.87 10.86
CA ASN A 11 -33.68 -27.83 11.44
C ASN A 11 -32.79 -28.37 12.56
N GLU A 12 -33.28 -29.29 13.40
CA GLU A 12 -32.42 -29.97 14.37
C GLU A 12 -31.36 -30.84 13.70
N PHE A 13 -31.70 -31.49 12.59
CA PHE A 13 -30.76 -32.30 11.83
C PHE A 13 -29.62 -31.44 11.25
N PHE A 14 -29.92 -30.28 10.65
CA PHE A 14 -28.89 -29.36 10.15
C PHE A 14 -28.01 -28.80 11.26
N LYS A 15 -28.59 -28.47 12.43
CA LYS A 15 -27.81 -28.01 13.58
C LYS A 15 -26.86 -29.10 14.09
N LYS A 16 -27.34 -30.34 14.22
CA LYS A 16 -26.53 -31.51 14.64
C LYS A 16 -25.43 -31.84 13.62
N LEU A 17 -25.74 -31.79 12.31
CA LEU A 17 -24.78 -32.05 11.25
C LEU A 17 -23.70 -30.96 11.19
N ASN A 18 -24.08 -29.69 11.29
CA ASN A 18 -23.13 -28.58 11.32
C ASN A 18 -22.23 -28.63 12.57
N GLN A 19 -22.80 -28.98 13.73
CA GLN A 19 -22.03 -29.18 14.96
C GLN A 19 -21.02 -30.33 14.81
N GLN A 20 -21.39 -31.44 14.15
CA GLN A 20 -20.47 -32.55 13.86
C GLN A 20 -19.33 -32.14 12.92
N ILE A 21 -19.63 -31.36 11.87
CA ILE A 21 -18.63 -30.82 10.94
C ILE A 21 -17.61 -29.97 11.70
N VAL A 22 -18.07 -29.04 12.54
CA VAL A 22 -17.18 -28.18 13.35
C VAL A 22 -16.34 -28.98 14.33
N GLN A 23 -16.93 -29.98 15.01
CA GLN A 23 -16.20 -30.84 15.94
C GLN A 23 -15.09 -31.65 15.24
N LYS A 24 -15.38 -32.23 14.07
CA LYS A 24 -14.40 -32.98 13.28
C LYS A 24 -13.31 -32.08 12.71
N ASP A 25 -13.64 -30.88 12.26
CA ASP A 25 -12.68 -29.90 11.75
C ASP A 25 -11.67 -29.47 12.85
N ASN A 26 -12.14 -29.28 14.07
CA ASN A 26 -11.28 -29.01 15.23
C ASN A 26 -10.38 -30.20 15.59
N LEU A 27 -10.89 -31.43 15.51
CA LEU A 27 -10.10 -32.64 15.75
C LEU A 27 -8.98 -32.82 14.72
N ILE A 28 -9.27 -32.52 13.44
CA ILE A 28 -8.28 -32.55 12.35
C ILE A 28 -7.18 -31.52 12.60
N LYS A 29 -7.54 -30.28 12.98
CA LYS A 29 -6.54 -29.23 13.32
C LYS A 29 -5.64 -29.66 14.47
N LEU A 30 -6.19 -30.31 15.49
CA LEU A 30 -5.43 -30.83 16.62
C LEU A 30 -4.46 -31.95 16.20
N LEU A 31 -4.91 -32.86 15.34
CA LEU A 31 -4.07 -33.93 14.79
C LEU A 31 -2.96 -33.38 13.87
N GLN A 32 -3.26 -32.40 13.02
CA GLN A 32 -2.26 -31.73 12.18
C GLN A 32 -1.18 -31.02 13.01
N LEU A 33 -1.56 -30.43 14.14
CA LEU A 33 -0.61 -29.81 15.07
C LEU A 33 0.26 -30.87 15.77
N GLN A 34 -0.31 -32.01 16.15
CA GLN A 34 0.45 -33.15 16.68
C GLN A 34 1.43 -33.73 15.65
N ILE A 35 1.01 -33.89 14.39
CA ILE A 35 1.86 -34.32 13.27
C ILE A 35 3.03 -33.35 13.06
N ARG A 36 2.77 -32.04 13.11
CA ARG A 36 3.81 -31.01 12.98
C ARG A 36 4.83 -31.12 14.12
N ASN A 37 4.37 -31.26 15.36
CA ASN A 37 5.26 -31.41 16.53
C ASN A 37 6.10 -32.69 16.46
N LEU A 38 5.51 -33.81 16.03
CA LEU A 38 6.22 -35.08 15.86
C LEU A 38 7.26 -35.00 14.73
N LYS A 39 6.96 -34.32 13.62
CA LYS A 39 7.93 -34.04 12.54
C LYS A 39 9.10 -33.19 13.02
N THR A 40 8.84 -32.12 13.76
CA THR A 40 9.89 -31.26 14.32
C THR A 40 10.77 -32.03 15.33
N GLN A 41 10.18 -32.93 16.13
CA GLN A 41 10.94 -33.80 17.03
C GLN A 41 11.84 -34.79 16.27
N LEU A 42 11.36 -35.37 15.16
CA LEU A 42 12.16 -36.22 14.28
C LEU A 42 13.31 -35.44 13.61
N GLU A 43 13.08 -34.20 13.18
CA GLU A 43 14.09 -33.34 12.55
C GLU A 43 15.16 -32.85 13.54
N SER A 44 14.80 -32.68 14.82
CA SER A 44 15.70 -32.22 15.87
C SER A 44 16.74 -33.26 16.36
N GLY A 45 16.72 -34.49 15.84
CA GLY A 45 17.79 -35.48 16.00
C GLY A 45 18.06 -35.98 17.43
N GLY A 46 17.17 -35.70 18.40
CA GLY A 46 17.41 -35.95 19.83
C GLY A 46 17.11 -37.36 20.35
N ALA A 47 16.53 -38.26 19.54
CA ALA A 47 16.16 -39.61 19.97
C ALA A 47 17.13 -40.66 19.41
N GLY A 48 17.58 -41.58 20.26
CA GLY A 48 18.35 -42.75 19.83
C GLY A 48 17.55 -43.66 18.89
N GLY A 49 18.22 -44.61 18.23
CA GLY A 49 17.66 -45.41 17.12
C GLY A 49 16.31 -46.08 17.38
N GLU A 50 16.02 -46.56 18.60
CA GLU A 50 14.72 -47.12 18.96
C GLU A 50 13.61 -46.05 19.12
N GLY A 51 13.94 -44.87 19.67
CA GLY A 51 12.97 -43.78 19.83
C GLY A 51 12.58 -43.12 18.50
N VAL A 52 13.45 -43.18 17.48
CA VAL A 52 13.15 -42.68 16.13
C VAL A 52 12.13 -43.56 15.43
N GLU A 53 12.18 -44.87 15.61
CA GLU A 53 11.18 -45.79 15.03
C GLU A 53 9.82 -45.65 15.69
N GLU A 54 9.76 -45.47 17.02
CA GLU A 54 8.51 -45.21 17.74
C GLU A 54 7.87 -43.88 17.32
N LEU A 55 8.68 -42.82 17.13
CA LEU A 55 8.20 -41.53 16.64
C LEU A 55 7.68 -41.59 15.20
N LYS A 56 8.34 -42.37 14.32
CA LYS A 56 7.86 -42.60 12.94
C LYS A 56 6.54 -43.35 12.93
N ARG A 57 6.40 -44.40 13.75
CA ARG A 57 5.16 -45.18 13.86
C ARG A 57 4.00 -44.33 14.41
N ALA A 58 4.27 -43.50 15.42
CA ALA A 58 3.27 -42.57 15.95
C ALA A 58 2.87 -41.48 14.95
N LEU A 59 3.82 -41.02 14.11
CA LEU A 59 3.54 -40.08 13.04
C LEU A 59 2.62 -40.70 11.98
N GLU A 60 2.91 -41.94 11.56
CA GLU A 60 2.14 -42.67 10.55
C GLU A 60 0.70 -42.95 11.02
N GLU A 61 0.52 -43.41 12.26
CA GLU A 61 -0.79 -43.66 12.85
C GLU A 61 -1.63 -42.37 12.95
N LYS A 62 -0.99 -41.23 13.28
CA LYS A 62 -1.66 -39.92 13.37
C LYS A 62 -1.98 -39.34 12.00
N SER A 63 -1.14 -39.55 10.99
CA SER A 63 -1.44 -39.16 9.61
C SER A 63 -2.61 -39.97 9.03
N GLU A 64 -2.65 -41.28 9.22
CA GLU A 64 -3.76 -42.11 8.76
C GLU A 64 -5.09 -41.71 9.43
N ALA A 65 -5.06 -41.39 10.73
CA ALA A 65 -6.25 -40.92 11.44
C ALA A 65 -6.73 -39.55 10.92
N ALA A 66 -5.82 -38.64 10.56
CA ALA A 66 -6.16 -37.35 9.98
C ALA A 66 -6.77 -37.50 8.58
N GLU A 67 -6.23 -38.39 7.75
CA GLU A 67 -6.76 -38.67 6.40
C GLU A 67 -8.16 -39.30 6.44
N ARG A 68 -8.39 -40.25 7.35
CA ARG A 68 -9.74 -40.83 7.54
C ARG A 68 -10.76 -39.78 7.97
N LEU A 69 -10.40 -38.93 8.92
CA LEU A 69 -11.30 -37.85 9.38
C LEU A 69 -11.56 -36.80 8.31
N LEU A 70 -10.57 -36.48 7.47
CA LEU A 70 -10.74 -35.59 6.32
C LEU A 70 -11.70 -36.18 5.27
N SER A 71 -11.58 -37.47 4.98
CA SER A 71 -12.49 -38.17 4.06
C SER A 71 -13.92 -38.18 4.59
N GLU A 72 -14.12 -38.45 5.88
CA GLU A 72 -15.45 -38.39 6.51
C GLU A 72 -16.03 -36.97 6.56
N LEU A 73 -15.19 -35.96 6.82
CA LEU A 73 -15.61 -34.56 6.86
C LEU A 73 -16.07 -34.10 5.47
N ASN A 74 -15.34 -34.45 4.41
CA ASN A 74 -15.73 -34.14 3.05
C ASN A 74 -17.06 -34.81 2.68
N GLY A 75 -17.24 -36.09 3.03
CA GLY A 75 -18.53 -36.77 2.84
C GLY A 75 -19.70 -36.11 3.57
N GLN A 76 -19.48 -35.56 4.77
CA GLN A 76 -20.52 -34.81 5.51
C GLN A 76 -20.78 -33.42 4.91
N LYS A 77 -19.76 -32.75 4.37
CA LYS A 77 -19.91 -31.46 3.66
C LYS A 77 -20.69 -31.63 2.36
N ASP A 78 -20.43 -32.70 1.60
CA ASP A 78 -21.15 -33.01 0.37
C ASP A 78 -22.64 -33.30 0.66
N GLN A 79 -22.93 -34.02 1.75
CA GLN A 79 -24.31 -34.24 2.22
C GLN A 79 -25.00 -32.93 2.62
N PHE A 80 -24.29 -32.01 3.27
CA PHE A 80 -24.82 -30.70 3.63
C PHE A 80 -25.14 -29.86 2.38
N ALA A 81 -24.22 -29.82 1.41
CA ALA A 81 -24.40 -29.09 0.15
C ALA A 81 -25.57 -29.62 -0.67
N ALA A 82 -25.74 -30.95 -0.75
CA ALA A 82 -26.87 -31.57 -1.44
C ALA A 82 -28.23 -31.22 -0.79
N LEU A 83 -28.28 -31.17 0.54
CA LEU A 83 -29.49 -30.80 1.27
C LEU A 83 -29.80 -29.30 1.18
N GLU A 84 -28.78 -28.44 1.16
CA GLU A 84 -28.91 -27.00 0.93
C GLU A 84 -29.45 -26.70 -0.47
N GLN A 85 -28.92 -27.38 -1.49
CA GLN A 85 -29.43 -27.28 -2.86
C GLN A 85 -30.91 -27.71 -2.95
N GLN A 86 -31.27 -28.82 -2.31
CA GLN A 86 -32.67 -29.27 -2.25
C GLN A 86 -33.60 -28.24 -1.60
N LYS A 87 -33.14 -27.51 -0.57
CA LYS A 87 -33.92 -26.47 0.10
C LYS A 87 -34.04 -25.21 -0.74
N ASN A 88 -32.98 -24.81 -1.45
CA ASN A 88 -33.02 -23.70 -2.38
C ASN A 88 -33.99 -23.96 -3.54
N ASP A 89 -34.04 -25.19 -4.05
CA ASP A 89 -35.01 -25.59 -5.08
C ASP A 89 -36.46 -25.55 -4.54
N GLN A 90 -36.68 -25.94 -3.28
CA GLN A 90 -38.00 -25.81 -2.62
C GLN A 90 -38.43 -24.36 -2.46
N ILE A 91 -37.51 -23.46 -2.06
CA ILE A 91 -37.78 -22.02 -1.94
C ILE A 91 -38.12 -21.43 -3.30
N LYS A 92 -37.35 -21.78 -4.34
CA LYS A 92 -37.59 -21.29 -5.71
C LYS A 92 -38.96 -21.72 -6.25
N THR A 93 -39.37 -22.95 -5.95
CA THR A 93 -40.69 -23.48 -6.32
C THR A 93 -41.82 -22.74 -5.57
N LEU A 94 -41.63 -22.43 -4.29
CA LEU A 94 -42.59 -21.66 -3.49
C LEU A 94 -42.68 -20.19 -3.93
N SER A 95 -41.56 -19.57 -4.28
CA SER A 95 -41.52 -18.20 -4.80
C SER A 95 -42.23 -18.10 -6.15
N GLN A 96 -42.07 -19.09 -7.04
CA GLN A 96 -42.84 -19.14 -8.29
C GLN A 96 -44.35 -19.29 -8.05
N LEU A 97 -44.77 -20.10 -7.08
CA LEU A 97 -46.19 -20.25 -6.72
C LEU A 97 -46.78 -18.96 -6.11
N LEU A 98 -45.98 -18.17 -5.40
CA LEU A 98 -46.39 -16.86 -4.86
C LEU A 98 -46.48 -15.79 -5.95
N GLU A 99 -45.55 -15.79 -6.92
CA GLU A 99 -45.63 -14.91 -8.10
C GLU A 99 -46.82 -15.26 -8.99
N GLU A 100 -47.15 -16.54 -9.17
CA GLU A 100 -48.35 -16.96 -9.91
C GLU A 100 -49.65 -16.55 -9.21
N GLN A 101 -49.68 -16.49 -7.87
CA GLN A 101 -50.82 -15.96 -7.12
C GLN A 101 -50.95 -14.43 -7.19
N GLN A 102 -49.84 -13.69 -7.33
CA GLN A 102 -49.86 -12.24 -7.49
C GLN A 102 -50.11 -11.80 -8.96
N GLY A 103 -49.74 -12.63 -9.93
CA GLY A 103 -49.94 -12.35 -11.37
C GLY A 103 -51.35 -12.66 -11.90
N GLY A 104 -52.21 -13.29 -11.10
CA GLY A 104 -53.50 -13.82 -11.55
C GLY A 104 -54.72 -13.24 -10.82
N GLY A 105 -55.04 -11.96 -11.02
CA GLY A 105 -56.33 -11.42 -10.59
C GLY A 105 -56.39 -9.91 -10.51
N GLY A 106 -57.02 -9.28 -11.50
CA GLY A 106 -57.22 -7.83 -11.55
C GLY A 106 -58.35 -7.30 -10.66
N SER A 107 -58.41 -5.97 -10.64
CA SER A 107 -59.38 -5.04 -10.05
C SER A 107 -59.09 -4.51 -8.64
N THR A 108 -58.80 -3.19 -8.65
CA THR A 108 -58.98 -2.17 -7.62
C THR A 108 -60.04 -2.50 -6.56
N GLU A 109 -59.60 -2.59 -5.31
CA GLU A 109 -60.25 -1.99 -4.15
C GLU A 109 -59.16 -1.74 -3.09
N VAL A 110 -58.94 -0.46 -2.77
CA VAL A 110 -58.16 -0.06 -1.61
C VAL A 110 -58.99 -0.45 -0.40
N ILE A 111 -58.61 -1.54 0.26
CA ILE A 111 -59.08 -1.85 1.60
C ILE A 111 -58.13 -1.12 2.53
N ASP A 112 -58.55 0.06 3.01
CA ASP A 112 -57.93 0.72 4.16
C ASP A 112 -58.07 -0.20 5.37
N ASP A 113 -56.99 -0.90 5.72
CA ASP A 113 -56.94 -1.72 6.92
C ASP A 113 -56.72 -0.81 8.14
N ALA A 114 -57.78 -0.58 8.91
CA ALA A 114 -57.81 0.27 10.10
C ALA A 114 -56.76 -0.13 11.17
N ARG A 115 -56.20 -1.33 11.09
CA ARG A 115 -55.12 -1.80 11.97
C ARG A 115 -53.80 -1.07 11.78
N VAL A 116 -53.52 -0.55 10.58
CA VAL A 116 -52.25 0.14 10.31
C VAL A 116 -52.21 1.49 11.05
N GLN A 117 -53.32 2.22 11.07
CA GLN A 117 -53.42 3.49 11.81
C GLN A 117 -53.41 3.28 13.34
N GLU A 118 -54.03 2.20 13.83
CA GLU A 118 -53.94 1.84 15.26
C GLU A 118 -52.52 1.43 15.66
N LEU A 119 -51.79 0.73 14.79
CA LEU A 119 -50.39 0.35 15.02
C LEU A 119 -49.44 1.55 14.96
N GLU A 120 -49.67 2.50 14.05
CA GLU A 120 -48.89 3.74 13.99
C GLU A 120 -49.13 4.63 15.23
N ALA A 121 -50.37 4.72 15.72
CA ALA A 121 -50.70 5.41 16.97
C ALA A 121 -50.09 4.72 18.19
N LEU A 122 -50.07 3.37 18.23
CA LEU A 122 -49.47 2.59 19.30
C LEU A 122 -47.93 2.72 19.32
N VAL A 123 -47.28 2.75 18.15
CA VAL A 123 -45.84 2.98 18.02
C VAL A 123 -45.46 4.41 18.42
N SER A 124 -46.33 5.39 18.14
CA SER A 124 -46.17 6.77 18.61
C SER A 124 -46.27 6.86 20.14
N GLY A 125 -47.26 6.20 20.76
CA GLY A 125 -47.43 6.18 22.22
C GLY A 125 -46.26 5.49 22.94
N LEU A 126 -45.79 4.36 22.41
CA LEU A 126 -44.64 3.64 22.96
C LEU A 126 -43.32 4.44 22.86
N ARG A 127 -43.19 5.32 21.86
CA ARG A 127 -42.02 6.21 21.75
C ARG A 127 -42.06 7.34 22.77
N GLU A 128 -43.23 7.91 23.03
CA GLU A 128 -43.42 8.92 24.09
C GLU A 128 -43.20 8.33 25.48
N GLU A 129 -43.69 7.11 25.74
CA GLU A 129 -43.45 6.40 27.00
C GLU A 129 -41.95 6.13 27.22
N LEU A 130 -41.22 5.69 26.18
CA LEU A 130 -39.78 5.45 26.23
C LEU A 130 -38.97 6.73 26.51
N GLU A 131 -39.40 7.89 25.99
CA GLU A 131 -38.75 9.18 26.28
C GLU A 131 -39.06 9.67 27.70
N SER A 132 -40.30 9.46 28.18
CA SER A 132 -40.69 9.79 29.55
C SER A 132 -39.93 8.95 30.59
N GLU A 133 -39.69 7.66 30.29
CA GLU A 133 -38.96 6.74 31.16
C GLU A 133 -37.45 7.02 31.16
N LYS A 134 -36.88 7.47 30.03
CA LYS A 134 -35.51 7.99 29.96
C LYS A 134 -35.31 9.27 30.78
N GLN A 135 -36.28 10.19 30.76
CA GLN A 135 -36.24 11.39 31.60
C GLN A 135 -36.40 11.06 33.09
N ALA A 136 -37.25 10.08 33.44
CA ALA A 136 -37.39 9.60 34.81
C ALA A 136 -36.10 8.92 35.34
N ARG A 137 -35.38 8.15 34.49
CA ARG A 137 -34.07 7.58 34.84
C ARG A 137 -32.98 8.63 35.06
N LEU A 138 -32.93 9.67 34.23
CA LEU A 138 -31.98 10.79 34.42
C LEU A 138 -32.23 11.54 35.73
N ILE A 139 -33.50 11.70 36.13
CA ILE A 139 -33.86 12.30 37.41
C ILE A 139 -33.49 11.36 38.58
N ALA A 140 -33.69 10.05 38.43
CA ALA A 140 -33.30 9.04 39.43
C ALA A 140 -31.77 8.92 39.62
N GLU A 141 -30.99 9.05 38.55
CA GLU A 141 -29.51 9.09 38.61
C GLU A 141 -28.99 10.38 39.26
N SER A 142 -29.70 11.50 39.13
CA SER A 142 -29.35 12.74 39.83
C SER A 142 -29.65 12.71 41.34
N ALA A 143 -30.57 11.84 41.78
CA ALA A 143 -31.01 11.74 43.17
C ALA A 143 -30.25 10.68 44.02
N SER A 144 -29.47 9.79 43.41
CA SER A 144 -28.80 8.67 44.10
C SER A 144 -27.43 8.99 44.72
N VAL A 145 -26.99 10.25 44.70
CA VAL A 145 -25.69 10.72 45.26
C VAL A 145 -25.66 10.78 46.81
N SER A 146 -26.58 10.12 47.53
CA SER A 146 -26.70 10.30 48.98
C SER A 146 -26.74 9.05 49.85
N THR A 147 -26.10 7.94 49.47
CA THR A 147 -25.80 6.86 50.43
C THR A 147 -24.78 5.85 49.89
N GLY A 148 -23.57 5.80 50.48
CA GLY A 148 -22.61 4.72 50.25
C GLY A 148 -21.14 5.13 50.36
N ALA A 149 -20.68 5.51 51.55
CA ALA A 149 -19.29 5.88 51.80
C ALA A 149 -18.39 4.62 51.90
N GLY A 150 -17.59 4.36 50.87
CA GLY A 150 -16.55 3.33 50.88
C GLY A 150 -15.72 3.34 49.60
N ASP A 151 -16.37 3.19 48.45
CA ASP A 151 -15.68 3.02 47.15
C ASP A 151 -15.57 4.31 46.32
N ALA A 152 -16.21 5.39 46.75
CA ALA A 152 -16.23 6.67 46.04
C ALA A 152 -14.87 7.40 46.03
N ALA A 153 -14.02 7.20 47.05
CA ALA A 153 -12.73 7.90 47.14
C ALA A 153 -11.71 7.37 46.11
N SER A 154 -11.74 6.06 45.83
CA SER A 154 -10.87 5.44 44.82
C SER A 154 -11.27 5.88 43.41
N LEU A 155 -12.57 5.84 43.11
CA LEU A 155 -13.09 6.22 41.80
C LEU A 155 -13.02 7.73 41.57
N GLN A 156 -13.16 8.57 42.60
CA GLN A 156 -12.91 10.02 42.47
C GLN A 156 -11.45 10.33 42.18
N GLN A 157 -10.51 9.57 42.74
CA GLN A 157 -9.08 9.76 42.45
C GLN A 157 -8.71 9.33 41.02
N GLU A 158 -9.39 8.31 40.50
CA GLU A 158 -9.20 7.79 39.14
C GLU A 158 -9.89 8.66 38.08
N ILE A 159 -11.05 9.25 38.41
CA ILE A 159 -11.73 10.24 37.55
C ILE A 159 -10.93 11.55 37.50
N GLU A 160 -10.32 11.97 38.61
CA GLU A 160 -9.50 13.19 38.63
C GLU A 160 -8.19 13.01 37.84
N SER A 161 -7.58 11.82 37.88
CA SER A 161 -6.40 11.50 37.08
C SER A 161 -6.71 11.40 35.59
N LEU A 162 -7.85 10.82 35.21
CA LEU A 162 -8.34 10.77 33.83
C LEU A 162 -8.70 12.16 33.30
N LYS A 163 -9.28 13.04 34.13
CA LYS A 163 -9.54 14.43 33.76
C LYS A 163 -8.24 15.21 33.51
N GLN A 164 -7.23 15.05 34.36
CA GLN A 164 -5.91 15.66 34.13
C GLN A 164 -5.25 15.13 32.85
N ALA A 165 -5.36 13.83 32.56
CA ALA A 165 -4.84 13.24 31.33
C ALA A 165 -5.54 13.78 30.07
N VAL A 166 -6.86 13.96 30.13
CA VAL A 166 -7.64 14.54 29.02
C VAL A 166 -7.33 16.03 28.84
N GLU A 167 -7.09 16.77 29.92
CA GLU A 167 -6.73 18.19 29.85
C GLU A 167 -5.33 18.40 29.27
N VAL A 168 -4.36 17.52 29.61
CA VAL A 168 -3.03 17.50 29.00
C VAL A 168 -3.11 17.14 27.50
N ALA A 169 -3.87 16.10 27.14
CA ALA A 169 -4.06 15.73 25.74
C ALA A 169 -4.75 16.84 24.93
N ARG A 170 -5.68 17.59 25.53
CA ARG A 170 -6.34 18.74 24.90
C ARG A 170 -5.37 19.92 24.73
N ALA A 171 -4.52 20.18 25.71
CA ALA A 171 -3.48 21.20 25.62
C ALA A 171 -2.43 20.87 24.54
N GLU A 172 -2.03 19.59 24.42
CA GLU A 172 -1.13 19.12 23.35
C GLU A 172 -1.76 19.22 21.96
N LEU A 173 -3.05 18.90 21.84
CA LEU A 173 -3.79 19.07 20.59
C LEU A 173 -3.92 20.54 20.18
N GLU A 174 -4.14 21.43 21.15
CA GLU A 174 -4.22 22.88 20.92
C GLU A 174 -2.85 23.47 20.57
N GLN A 175 -1.77 22.95 21.16
CA GLN A 175 -0.39 23.31 20.80
C GLN A 175 -0.02 22.80 19.39
N SER A 176 -0.45 21.60 19.02
CA SER A 176 -0.27 21.02 17.69
C SER A 176 -1.05 21.80 16.63
N ASN A 177 -2.29 22.19 16.93
CA ASN A 177 -3.11 23.04 16.05
C ASN A 177 -2.52 24.45 15.91
N ALA A 178 -1.97 25.03 16.98
CA ALA A 178 -1.27 26.31 16.92
C ALA A 178 0.02 26.22 16.09
N ALA A 179 0.78 25.12 16.21
CA ALA A 179 1.97 24.85 15.39
C ALA A 179 1.60 24.65 13.91
N MET A 180 0.48 23.98 13.63
CA MET A 180 -0.03 23.77 12.28
C MET A 180 -0.50 25.09 11.64
N GLN A 181 -1.13 25.98 12.42
CA GLN A 181 -1.50 27.33 11.97
C GLN A 181 -0.28 28.25 11.78
N GLN A 182 0.77 28.12 12.60
CA GLN A 182 2.03 28.82 12.39
C GLN A 182 2.77 28.32 11.14
N MET A 183 2.71 27.02 10.86
CA MET A 183 3.26 26.41 9.66
C MET A 183 2.48 26.84 8.39
N SER A 184 1.15 26.92 8.46
CA SER A 184 0.35 27.45 7.35
C SER A 184 0.58 28.94 7.12
N ALA A 185 0.80 29.72 8.18
CA ALA A 185 1.15 31.14 8.08
C ALA A 185 2.57 31.35 7.50
N GLN A 186 3.53 30.47 7.82
CA GLN A 186 4.86 30.49 7.21
C GLN A 186 4.82 30.13 5.71
N LEU A 187 3.97 29.19 5.31
CA LEU A 187 3.78 28.81 3.90
C LEU A 187 3.10 29.92 3.07
N GLN A 188 2.20 30.70 3.67
CA GLN A 188 1.59 31.87 2.98
C GLN A 188 2.56 33.06 2.85
N VAL A 189 3.51 33.22 3.77
CA VAL A 189 4.53 34.29 3.69
C VAL A 189 5.67 33.93 2.72
N GLN A 190 5.96 32.64 2.53
CA GLN A 190 6.93 32.17 1.53
C GLN A 190 6.38 32.10 0.10
N GLY A 191 5.06 32.13 -0.10
CA GLY A 191 4.44 32.15 -1.45
C GLY A 191 4.35 33.53 -2.11
N ALA A 192 4.85 34.60 -1.48
CA ALA A 192 4.75 35.96 -2.00
C ALA A 192 6.05 36.49 -2.64
N VAL A 193 7.11 35.68 -2.70
CA VAL A 193 8.38 36.05 -3.34
C VAL A 193 8.83 34.86 -4.16
N GLU A 194 8.87 35.01 -5.49
CA GLU A 194 9.10 33.98 -6.52
C GLU A 194 7.83 33.16 -6.83
N SER A 195 7.23 33.14 -8.03
CA SER A 195 7.64 33.60 -9.35
C SER A 195 6.41 33.53 -10.28
N SER A 196 6.38 34.41 -11.26
CA SER A 196 5.42 34.47 -12.36
C SER A 196 5.47 33.22 -13.27
N VAL A 197 4.34 32.54 -13.45
CA VAL A 197 4.13 31.61 -14.58
C VAL A 197 3.22 32.30 -15.61
N PRO A 198 3.56 32.30 -16.92
CA PRO A 198 2.77 33.00 -17.94
C PRO A 198 1.49 32.22 -18.28
N ALA A 199 0.40 32.93 -18.55
CA ALA A 199 -0.92 32.39 -18.89
C ALA A 199 -0.99 31.49 -20.16
N ALA A 200 0.13 31.29 -20.87
CA ALA A 200 0.21 30.43 -22.05
C ALA A 200 0.20 28.93 -21.71
N ASP A 201 0.85 28.53 -20.62
CA ASP A 201 1.01 27.12 -20.28
C ASP A 201 -0.29 26.52 -19.74
N MET A 202 -1.09 27.32 -19.01
CA MET A 202 -2.43 26.92 -18.56
C MET A 202 -3.38 26.59 -19.73
N ALA A 203 -3.29 27.32 -20.85
CA ALA A 203 -4.12 27.06 -22.03
C ALA A 203 -3.70 25.78 -22.76
N GLU A 204 -2.40 25.44 -22.73
CA GLU A 204 -1.88 24.21 -23.33
C GLU A 204 -2.31 22.98 -22.53
N TYR A 205 -2.28 23.05 -21.19
CA TYR A 205 -2.82 22.00 -20.32
C TYR A 205 -4.34 21.85 -20.48
N GLN A 206 -5.09 22.95 -20.61
CA GLN A 206 -6.54 22.89 -20.82
C GLN A 206 -6.91 22.19 -22.15
N ASN A 207 -6.17 22.48 -23.23
CA ASN A 207 -6.38 21.82 -24.52
C ASN A 207 -6.01 20.34 -24.48
N LYS A 208 -4.96 19.98 -23.73
CA LYS A 208 -4.52 18.58 -23.59
C LYS A 208 -5.51 17.75 -22.76
N ILE A 209 -6.15 18.36 -21.77
CA ILE A 209 -7.24 17.73 -21.00
C ILE A 209 -8.46 17.49 -21.91
N GLN A 210 -8.82 18.46 -22.75
CA GLN A 210 -9.94 18.30 -23.70
C GLN A 210 -9.67 17.22 -24.77
N GLU A 211 -8.43 17.10 -25.24
CA GLU A 211 -8.01 16.05 -26.17
C GLU A 211 -8.11 14.65 -25.52
N LEU A 212 -7.65 14.51 -24.28
CA LEU A 212 -7.76 13.27 -23.51
C LEU A 212 -9.22 12.90 -23.18
N GLU A 213 -10.08 13.89 -22.90
CA GLU A 213 -11.51 13.67 -22.71
C GLU A 213 -12.19 13.17 -24.00
N GLN A 214 -11.79 13.71 -25.15
CA GLN A 214 -12.27 13.27 -26.46
C GLN A 214 -11.82 11.84 -26.79
N ASP A 215 -10.59 11.49 -26.45
CA ASP A 215 -10.05 10.14 -26.63
C ASP A 215 -10.74 9.09 -25.74
N VAL A 216 -11.10 9.46 -24.50
CA VAL A 216 -11.90 8.60 -23.62
C VAL A 216 -13.30 8.34 -24.19
N VAL A 217 -13.91 9.35 -24.81
CA VAL A 217 -15.22 9.19 -25.50
C VAL A 217 -15.09 8.30 -26.73
N ASN A 218 -14.02 8.45 -27.52
CA ASN A 218 -13.75 7.61 -28.68
C ASN A 218 -13.47 6.15 -28.28
N LEU A 219 -12.75 5.92 -27.18
CA LEU A 219 -12.50 4.59 -26.63
C LEU A 219 -13.78 3.94 -26.10
N LYS A 220 -14.67 4.70 -25.47
CA LYS A 220 -15.99 4.21 -25.06
C LYS A 220 -16.86 3.81 -26.25
N ASN A 221 -16.81 4.58 -27.34
CA ASN A 221 -17.54 4.24 -28.57
C ASN A 221 -16.95 2.99 -29.26
N LEU A 222 -15.63 2.82 -29.26
CA LEU A 222 -14.95 1.62 -29.77
C LEU A 222 -15.21 0.36 -28.92
N LEU A 223 -15.40 0.53 -27.61
CA LEU A 223 -15.80 -0.54 -26.71
C LEU A 223 -17.28 -0.92 -26.92
N ALA A 224 -18.16 0.06 -27.11
CA ALA A 224 -19.56 -0.17 -27.46
C ALA A 224 -19.71 -0.85 -28.84
N GLU A 225 -18.91 -0.47 -29.84
CA GLU A 225 -18.88 -1.15 -31.15
C GLU A 225 -18.34 -2.60 -31.06
N LYS A 226 -17.54 -2.91 -30.02
CA LYS A 226 -17.06 -4.28 -29.75
C LYS A 226 -18.09 -5.13 -29.00
N GLU A 227 -19.01 -4.53 -28.25
CA GLU A 227 -20.07 -5.23 -27.53
C GLU A 227 -21.28 -5.54 -28.42
N ASP A 228 -21.54 -4.73 -29.46
CA ASP A 228 -22.63 -4.95 -30.43
C ASP A 228 -22.33 -6.06 -31.47
N ALA A 229 -21.09 -6.58 -31.52
CA ALA A 229 -20.73 -7.78 -32.28
C ALA A 229 -21.02 -9.05 -31.46
N GLY A 230 -22.31 -9.33 -31.27
CA GLY A 230 -22.79 -10.49 -30.51
C GLY A 230 -22.29 -11.86 -31.01
N GLY A 231 -21.98 -12.73 -30.05
CA GLY A 231 -22.17 -14.18 -30.17
C GLY A 231 -21.21 -14.93 -31.11
N GLY A 232 -19.91 -14.92 -30.83
CA GLY A 232 -18.96 -15.81 -31.50
C GLY A 232 -17.78 -16.12 -30.57
N MET A 233 -17.48 -17.41 -30.40
CA MET A 233 -16.31 -17.89 -29.64
C MET A 233 -15.08 -17.03 -29.95
N THR A 234 -14.37 -16.62 -28.89
CA THR A 234 -13.16 -15.82 -29.01
C THR A 234 -12.11 -16.58 -29.82
N VAL A 235 -11.28 -15.86 -30.58
CA VAL A 235 -10.22 -16.44 -31.43
C VAL A 235 -9.33 -17.43 -30.64
N ASP A 236 -9.10 -17.14 -29.36
CA ASP A 236 -8.33 -17.97 -28.43
C ASP A 236 -9.03 -19.31 -28.07
N GLN A 237 -10.36 -19.33 -28.02
CA GLN A 237 -11.15 -20.56 -27.83
C GLN A 237 -11.09 -21.45 -29.06
N LEU A 238 -11.08 -20.86 -30.25
CA LEU A 238 -10.96 -21.54 -31.53
C LEU A 238 -9.56 -22.13 -31.73
N GLU A 239 -8.50 -21.43 -31.31
CA GLU A 239 -7.13 -21.96 -31.30
C GLU A 239 -6.94 -23.10 -30.29
N LEU A 240 -7.58 -23.02 -29.11
CA LEU A 240 -7.55 -24.10 -28.11
C LEU A 240 -8.27 -25.37 -28.61
N GLU A 241 -9.40 -25.22 -29.30
CA GLU A 241 -10.11 -26.34 -29.92
C GLU A 241 -9.33 -26.94 -31.09
N GLN A 242 -8.70 -26.11 -31.92
CA GLN A 242 -7.83 -26.57 -32.99
C GLN A 242 -6.59 -27.31 -32.47
N LEU A 243 -5.98 -26.84 -31.38
CA LEU A 243 -4.86 -27.52 -30.71
C LEU A 243 -5.30 -28.86 -30.09
N ARG A 244 -6.46 -28.91 -29.44
CA ARG A 244 -7.02 -30.15 -28.90
C ARG A 244 -7.35 -31.17 -30.00
N ALA A 245 -7.92 -30.72 -31.13
CA ALA A 245 -8.17 -31.57 -32.28
C ALA A 245 -6.87 -32.14 -32.88
N ARG A 246 -5.81 -31.31 -32.95
CA ARG A 246 -4.50 -31.71 -33.49
C ARG A 246 -3.76 -32.70 -32.57
N VAL A 247 -3.91 -32.56 -31.26
CA VAL A 247 -3.40 -33.53 -30.28
C VAL A 247 -4.15 -34.87 -30.40
N ALA A 248 -5.48 -34.84 -30.57
CA ALA A 248 -6.28 -36.05 -30.77
C ALA A 248 -5.95 -36.77 -32.10
N GLU A 249 -5.66 -36.04 -33.17
CA GLU A 249 -5.21 -36.61 -34.46
C GLU A 249 -3.83 -37.27 -34.35
N LEU A 250 -2.89 -36.67 -33.62
CA LEU A 250 -1.56 -37.23 -33.38
C LEU A 250 -1.59 -38.46 -32.46
N GLU A 251 -2.50 -38.48 -31.49
CA GLU A 251 -2.74 -39.66 -30.63
C GLU A 251 -3.41 -40.81 -31.40
N ALA A 252 -4.33 -40.51 -32.33
CA ALA A 252 -4.90 -41.52 -33.22
C ALA A 252 -3.88 -42.12 -34.21
N GLY A 253 -2.77 -41.40 -34.48
CA GLY A 253 -1.65 -41.84 -35.31
C GLY A 253 -0.57 -42.66 -34.58
N SER A 254 -0.70 -42.92 -33.28
CA SER A 254 0.35 -43.53 -32.44
C SER A 254 0.66 -45.02 -32.72
N GLY A 255 0.19 -45.55 -33.85
CA GLY A 255 0.51 -46.90 -34.34
C GLY A 255 1.63 -46.98 -35.38
N GLN A 256 2.26 -45.86 -35.78
CA GLN A 256 3.37 -45.86 -36.73
C GLN A 256 4.70 -45.46 -36.08
N PRO A 257 5.83 -46.11 -36.47
CA PRO A 257 7.13 -45.85 -35.87
C PRO A 257 7.70 -44.53 -36.41
N GLY A 258 7.77 -43.51 -35.57
CA GLY A 258 8.39 -42.22 -35.93
C GLY A 258 7.84 -40.97 -35.23
N VAL A 259 6.86 -41.10 -34.34
CA VAL A 259 6.29 -39.94 -33.62
C VAL A 259 7.19 -39.57 -32.43
N ASN A 260 7.64 -38.31 -32.40
CA ASN A 260 8.55 -37.76 -31.40
C ASN A 260 7.77 -37.50 -30.10
N ILE A 261 7.86 -38.44 -29.15
CA ILE A 261 7.09 -38.44 -27.89
C ILE A 261 7.30 -37.14 -27.10
N ASP A 262 8.50 -36.57 -27.17
CA ASP A 262 8.86 -35.30 -26.49
C ASP A 262 8.06 -34.10 -27.02
N GLU A 263 7.66 -34.10 -28.30
CA GLU A 263 6.89 -33.00 -28.88
C GLU A 263 5.41 -33.07 -28.49
N ILE A 264 4.87 -34.28 -28.29
CA ILE A 264 3.53 -34.48 -27.73
C ILE A 264 3.49 -34.06 -26.26
N GLU A 265 4.55 -34.38 -25.50
CA GLU A 265 4.63 -34.00 -24.08
C GLU A 265 4.78 -32.48 -23.90
N ARG A 266 5.55 -31.81 -24.77
CA ARG A 266 5.61 -30.34 -24.81
C ARG A 266 4.25 -29.71 -25.12
N LEU A 267 3.54 -30.20 -26.13
CA LEU A 267 2.21 -29.69 -26.49
C LEU A 267 1.15 -29.94 -25.40
N ARG A 268 1.28 -31.04 -24.63
CA ARG A 268 0.44 -31.28 -23.44
C ARG A 268 0.71 -30.28 -22.34
N GLN A 269 1.98 -29.96 -22.10
CA GLN A 269 2.36 -28.98 -21.08
C GLN A 269 1.89 -27.57 -21.46
N GLU A 270 2.03 -27.19 -22.73
CA GLU A 270 1.53 -25.91 -23.26
C GLU A 270 0.00 -25.83 -23.17
N SER A 271 -0.73 -26.90 -23.52
CA SER A 271 -2.20 -26.98 -23.40
C SER A 271 -2.68 -26.88 -21.95
N SER A 272 -1.94 -27.48 -20.99
CA SER A 272 -2.24 -27.37 -19.56
C SER A 272 -2.05 -25.95 -19.05
N GLN A 273 -0.95 -25.30 -19.44
CA GLN A 273 -0.68 -23.91 -19.06
C GLN A 273 -1.72 -22.94 -19.63
N LEU A 274 -2.18 -23.17 -20.86
CA LEU A 274 -3.23 -22.37 -21.49
C LEU A 274 -4.60 -22.60 -20.83
N ALA A 275 -4.90 -23.82 -20.39
CA ALA A 275 -6.11 -24.11 -19.62
C ALA A 275 -6.10 -23.42 -18.24
N GLU A 276 -4.96 -23.40 -17.56
CA GLU A 276 -4.79 -22.66 -16.29
C GLU A 276 -4.90 -21.14 -16.49
N ALA A 277 -4.34 -20.60 -17.56
CA ALA A 277 -4.45 -19.18 -17.90
C ALA A 277 -5.92 -18.79 -18.19
N ASN A 278 -6.65 -19.62 -18.94
CA ASN A 278 -8.08 -19.40 -19.22
C ASN A 278 -8.95 -19.51 -17.96
N ALA A 279 -8.63 -20.42 -17.04
CA ALA A 279 -9.32 -20.49 -15.75
C ALA A 279 -9.10 -19.21 -14.91
N LYS A 280 -7.87 -18.67 -14.90
CA LYS A 280 -7.55 -17.40 -14.22
C LYS A 280 -8.24 -16.20 -14.88
N LEU A 281 -8.34 -16.18 -16.21
CA LEU A 281 -9.10 -15.15 -16.93
C LEU A 281 -10.59 -15.21 -16.59
N ALA A 282 -11.18 -16.40 -16.50
CA ALA A 282 -12.58 -16.56 -16.11
C ALA A 282 -12.85 -16.10 -14.66
N THR A 283 -11.91 -16.34 -13.73
CA THR A 283 -12.03 -15.80 -12.36
C THR A 283 -11.92 -14.29 -12.34
N LEU A 284 -10.98 -13.70 -13.09
CA LEU A 284 -10.81 -12.25 -13.16
C LEU A 284 -12.01 -11.55 -13.82
N GLN A 285 -12.63 -12.17 -14.83
CA GLN A 285 -13.87 -11.67 -15.42
C GLN A 285 -15.02 -11.71 -14.41
N LYS A 286 -15.18 -12.81 -13.66
CA LYS A 286 -16.20 -12.92 -12.61
C LYS A 286 -16.00 -11.87 -11.51
N ASP A 287 -14.74 -11.61 -11.14
CA ASP A 287 -14.42 -10.58 -10.15
C ASP A 287 -14.72 -9.19 -10.71
N ALA A 288 -14.40 -8.91 -11.98
CA ALA A 288 -14.74 -7.66 -12.66
C ALA A 288 -16.26 -7.42 -12.72
N ASP A 289 -17.05 -8.45 -13.03
CA ASP A 289 -18.52 -8.39 -13.02
C ASP A 289 -19.08 -8.14 -11.61
N SER A 290 -18.44 -8.69 -10.58
CA SER A 290 -18.82 -8.39 -9.19
C SER A 290 -18.51 -6.94 -8.80
N PHE A 291 -17.41 -6.38 -9.32
CA PHE A 291 -17.06 -4.98 -9.10
C PHE A 291 -18.04 -4.04 -9.82
N THR A 292 -18.45 -4.34 -11.05
CA THR A 292 -19.46 -3.53 -11.74
C THR A 292 -20.82 -3.58 -11.04
N GLU A 293 -21.23 -4.74 -10.53
CA GLU A 293 -22.45 -4.87 -9.71
C GLU A 293 -22.36 -4.04 -8.42
N THR A 294 -21.20 -4.05 -7.74
CA THR A 294 -21.01 -3.22 -6.54
C THR A 294 -21.00 -1.73 -6.87
N ALA A 295 -20.40 -1.32 -7.98
CA ALA A 295 -20.41 0.07 -8.43
C ALA A 295 -21.83 0.55 -8.77
N MET A 296 -22.66 -0.30 -9.39
CA MET A 296 -24.07 0.00 -9.62
C MET A 296 -24.87 0.11 -8.32
N LYS A 297 -24.58 -0.72 -7.30
CA LYS A 297 -25.23 -0.59 -5.98
C LYS A 297 -24.83 0.71 -5.27
N VAL A 298 -23.58 1.13 -5.39
CA VAL A 298 -23.10 2.40 -4.82
C VAL A 298 -23.77 3.59 -5.49
N THR A 299 -23.89 3.61 -6.82
CA THR A 299 -24.57 4.72 -7.52
C THR A 299 -26.07 4.79 -7.20
N VAL A 300 -26.74 3.64 -6.99
CA VAL A 300 -28.13 3.60 -6.50
C VAL A 300 -28.23 4.17 -5.09
N LEU A 301 -27.33 3.78 -4.18
CA LEU A 301 -27.31 4.31 -2.81
C LEU A 301 -26.99 5.81 -2.75
N GLU A 302 -26.13 6.31 -3.63
CA GLU A 302 -25.86 7.75 -3.78
C GLU A 302 -27.08 8.52 -4.28
N SER A 303 -27.82 7.95 -5.25
CA SER A 303 -29.10 8.48 -5.71
C SER A 303 -30.14 8.52 -4.59
N ASP A 304 -30.24 7.46 -3.78
CA ASP A 304 -31.17 7.40 -2.66
C ASP A 304 -30.80 8.40 -1.56
N CYS A 305 -29.51 8.60 -1.28
CA CYS A 305 -29.03 9.64 -0.36
C CYS A 305 -29.38 11.05 -0.86
N ALA A 306 -29.26 11.30 -2.17
CA ALA A 306 -29.64 12.58 -2.76
C ALA A 306 -31.17 12.83 -2.63
N GLN A 307 -32.00 11.81 -2.88
CA GLN A 307 -33.46 11.92 -2.72
C GLN A 307 -33.88 12.12 -1.26
N LEU A 308 -33.21 11.48 -0.31
CA LEU A 308 -33.46 11.68 1.12
C LEU A 308 -33.10 13.10 1.57
N ASN A 309 -31.99 13.64 1.08
CA ASN A 309 -31.59 15.02 1.37
C ASN A 309 -32.58 16.04 0.80
N GLU A 310 -33.13 15.80 -0.40
CA GLU A 310 -34.17 16.67 -0.98
C GLU A 310 -35.46 16.63 -0.17
N LYS A 311 -35.87 15.45 0.33
CA LYS A 311 -37.03 15.31 1.23
C LYS A 311 -36.83 16.01 2.57
N VAL A 312 -35.64 15.95 3.15
CA VAL A 312 -35.31 16.67 4.40
C VAL A 312 -35.42 18.18 4.18
N ALA A 313 -34.86 18.69 3.08
CA ALA A 313 -34.97 20.12 2.74
C ALA A 313 -36.43 20.58 2.53
N ALA A 314 -37.28 19.73 1.92
CA ALA A 314 -38.70 20.04 1.77
C ALA A 314 -39.45 20.11 3.12
N LEU A 315 -39.15 19.19 4.04
CA LEU A 315 -39.75 19.17 5.38
C LEU A 315 -39.30 20.37 6.24
N GLU A 316 -38.07 20.84 6.07
CA GLU A 316 -37.58 22.05 6.74
C GLU A 316 -38.35 23.31 6.28
N ILE A 317 -38.60 23.43 4.98
CA ILE A 317 -39.41 24.53 4.42
C ILE A 317 -40.84 24.51 4.95
N ASP A 318 -41.46 23.33 5.07
CA ASP A 318 -42.82 23.21 5.59
C ASP A 318 -42.90 23.48 7.10
N ARG A 319 -41.87 23.11 7.86
CA ARG A 319 -41.74 23.50 9.27
C ARG A 319 -41.68 25.02 9.42
N GLU A 320 -40.91 25.72 8.59
CA GLU A 320 -40.83 27.19 8.63
C GLU A 320 -42.18 27.85 8.31
N LYS A 321 -42.94 27.31 7.35
CA LYS A 321 -44.31 27.80 7.05
C LYS A 321 -45.25 27.63 8.23
N LEU A 322 -45.23 26.47 8.89
CA LEU A 322 -46.09 26.20 10.05
C LEU A 322 -45.73 27.08 11.26
N VAL A 323 -44.45 27.44 11.42
CA VAL A 323 -44.01 28.39 12.44
C VAL A 323 -44.54 29.79 12.13
N ALA A 324 -44.43 30.25 10.88
CA ALA A 324 -44.95 31.55 10.45
C ALA A 324 -46.48 31.65 10.59
N GLU A 325 -47.21 30.56 10.30
CA GLU A 325 -48.66 30.50 10.43
C GLU A 325 -49.11 30.53 11.91
N ASN A 326 -48.37 29.87 12.80
CA ASN A 326 -48.60 29.95 14.25
C ASN A 326 -48.34 31.35 14.82
N GLU A 327 -47.33 32.07 14.32
CA GLU A 327 -47.09 33.45 14.71
C GLU A 327 -48.20 34.39 14.22
N ALA A 328 -48.72 34.18 13.01
CA ALA A 328 -49.85 34.93 12.48
C ALA A 328 -51.15 34.70 13.27
N LEU A 329 -51.42 33.45 13.70
CA LEU A 329 -52.57 33.12 14.54
C LEU A 329 -52.47 33.71 15.96
N LYS A 330 -51.26 33.85 16.50
CA LYS A 330 -51.05 34.56 17.78
C LYS A 330 -51.29 36.06 17.66
N ALA A 331 -51.02 36.66 16.50
CA ALA A 331 -51.22 38.09 16.27
C ALA A 331 -52.70 38.48 16.11
N THR A 332 -53.55 37.59 15.58
CA THR A 332 -54.99 37.84 15.38
C THR A 332 -55.85 37.66 16.65
N ALA A 333 -55.31 37.05 17.71
CA ALA A 333 -56.00 36.90 19.00
C ALA A 333 -56.06 38.20 19.84
N GLY A 334 -55.48 39.30 19.35
CA GLY A 334 -55.32 40.57 20.08
C GLY A 334 -56.48 41.56 19.99
N GLU A 335 -57.48 41.36 19.11
CA GLU A 335 -58.54 42.37 18.90
C GLU A 335 -59.94 41.76 18.75
N VAL A 336 -60.66 41.56 19.86
CA VAL A 336 -62.14 41.50 19.87
C VAL A 336 -62.71 42.25 21.09
N PRO A 337 -63.76 43.09 20.97
CA PRO A 337 -64.14 44.05 22.02
C PRO A 337 -65.16 43.53 23.06
N ALA A 338 -64.78 43.67 24.33
CA ALA A 338 -65.48 44.08 25.56
C ALA A 338 -66.97 43.80 25.92
N GLU A 339 -67.85 43.18 25.12
CA GLU A 339 -69.26 42.96 25.57
C GLU A 339 -69.68 41.50 25.85
N ASP A 340 -68.88 40.48 25.50
CA ASP A 340 -69.27 39.06 25.71
C ASP A 340 -68.61 38.33 26.90
N VAL A 341 -67.79 39.03 27.71
CA VAL A 341 -67.05 38.41 28.84
C VAL A 341 -67.97 37.83 29.94
N GLY A 342 -69.22 38.27 30.00
CA GLY A 342 -70.23 37.74 30.94
C GLY A 342 -70.77 36.36 30.56
N ALA A 343 -70.99 36.11 29.27
CA ALA A 343 -71.54 34.85 28.77
C ALA A 343 -70.51 33.72 28.89
N TYR A 344 -69.26 34.00 28.53
CA TYR A 344 -68.16 33.04 28.64
C TYR A 344 -67.85 32.62 30.08
N LYS A 345 -68.02 33.52 31.07
CA LYS A 345 -67.85 33.14 32.48
C LYS A 345 -68.90 32.12 32.94
N LEU A 346 -70.16 32.26 32.49
CA LEU A 346 -71.22 31.32 32.86
C LEU A 346 -71.06 29.96 32.16
N GLU A 347 -70.56 29.98 30.93
CA GLU A 347 -70.27 28.78 30.14
C GLU A 347 -69.05 28.02 30.68
N ILE A 348 -68.02 28.73 31.15
CA ILE A 348 -66.88 28.14 31.87
C ILE A 348 -67.32 27.44 33.15
N VAL A 349 -68.29 27.99 33.90
CA VAL A 349 -68.81 27.33 35.11
C VAL A 349 -69.56 26.05 34.76
N LYS A 350 -70.40 26.06 33.71
CA LYS A 350 -71.09 24.85 33.23
C LYS A 350 -70.11 23.79 32.72
N LEU A 351 -69.07 24.19 32.00
CA LEU A 351 -68.03 23.28 31.51
C LEU A 351 -67.20 22.67 32.64
N ARG A 352 -67.02 23.39 33.75
CA ARG A 352 -66.38 22.83 34.95
C ARG A 352 -67.25 21.81 35.65
N GLU A 353 -68.57 22.03 35.74
CA GLU A 353 -69.50 21.04 36.30
C GLU A 353 -69.56 19.75 35.47
N THR A 354 -69.54 19.84 34.14
CA THR A 354 -69.50 18.64 33.28
C THR A 354 -68.15 17.93 33.33
N LEU A 355 -67.03 18.65 33.47
CA LEU A 355 -65.72 18.04 33.71
C LEU A 355 -65.72 17.26 35.03
N GLN A 356 -66.24 17.85 36.10
CA GLN A 356 -66.35 17.21 37.41
C GLN A 356 -67.17 15.90 37.33
N GLN A 357 -68.30 15.92 36.62
CA GLN A 357 -69.13 14.73 36.42
C GLN A 357 -68.41 13.62 35.64
N ARG A 358 -67.58 13.98 34.65
CA ARG A 358 -66.78 13.02 33.88
C ARG A 358 -65.60 12.46 34.67
N GLU A 359 -65.01 13.27 35.55
CA GLU A 359 -63.99 12.81 36.49
C GLU A 359 -64.56 11.79 37.49
N ASP A 360 -65.78 12.02 37.99
CA ASP A 360 -66.47 11.08 38.88
C ASP A 360 -66.85 9.76 38.16
N GLU A 361 -67.24 9.83 36.88
CA GLU A 361 -67.49 8.64 36.06
C GLU A 361 -66.20 7.86 35.77
N LEU A 362 -65.09 8.55 35.47
CA LEU A 362 -63.78 7.93 35.30
C LEU A 362 -63.28 7.26 36.59
N ALA A 363 -63.52 7.87 37.76
CA ALA A 363 -63.20 7.27 39.04
C ALA A 363 -63.99 5.98 39.27
N ARG A 364 -65.29 5.95 38.93
CA ARG A 364 -66.11 4.72 39.02
C ARG A 364 -65.66 3.63 38.04
N LEU A 365 -65.29 4.01 36.82
CA LEU A 365 -64.80 3.05 35.82
C LEU A 365 -63.44 2.48 36.21
N ARG A 366 -62.54 3.27 36.81
CA ARG A 366 -61.25 2.80 37.35
C ARG A 366 -61.45 1.75 38.45
N VAL A 367 -62.34 2.02 39.42
CA VAL A 367 -62.65 1.05 40.48
C VAL A 367 -63.26 -0.24 39.91
N SER A 368 -64.09 -0.14 38.86
CA SER A 368 -64.65 -1.31 38.18
C SER A 368 -63.63 -2.09 37.33
N LEU A 369 -62.55 -1.44 36.88
CA LEU A 369 -61.43 -2.05 36.17
C LEU A 369 -60.48 -2.76 37.14
N GLU A 370 -60.15 -2.12 38.26
CA GLU A 370 -59.37 -2.74 39.35
C GLU A 370 -60.06 -4.01 39.88
N SER A 371 -61.39 -3.98 40.06
CA SER A 371 -62.14 -5.18 40.49
C SER A 371 -62.12 -6.31 39.46
N ARG A 372 -61.97 -6.01 38.16
CA ARG A 372 -61.83 -7.04 37.10
C ARG A 372 -60.38 -7.55 36.97
N GLN A 373 -59.41 -6.70 37.26
CA GLN A 373 -58.00 -7.05 37.24
C GLN A 373 -57.64 -8.01 38.40
N ASP A 374 -58.30 -7.85 39.56
CA ASP A 374 -58.18 -8.76 40.70
C ASP A 374 -58.82 -10.15 40.46
N GLU A 375 -59.85 -10.24 39.61
CA GLU A 375 -60.44 -11.53 39.20
C GLU A 375 -59.58 -12.26 38.15
N SER A 376 -58.84 -11.53 37.31
CA SER A 376 -57.94 -12.09 36.29
C SER A 376 -56.57 -12.53 36.83
N MET A 377 -56.08 -11.90 37.90
CA MET A 377 -54.76 -12.20 38.51
C MET A 377 -54.80 -13.34 39.53
N ASN A 378 -55.98 -13.85 39.88
CA ASN A 378 -56.16 -14.95 40.84
C ASN A 378 -56.27 -16.35 40.19
N ASP A 379 -56.15 -16.46 38.86
CA ASP A 379 -56.11 -17.76 38.19
C ASP A 379 -54.66 -18.30 38.17
N PRO A 380 -54.34 -19.37 38.93
CA PRO A 380 -52.98 -19.89 39.06
C PRO A 380 -52.37 -20.34 37.73
N ALA A 381 -53.18 -20.70 36.73
CA ALA A 381 -52.69 -21.11 35.40
C ALA A 381 -52.08 -19.95 34.60
N ILE A 382 -52.69 -18.76 34.66
CA ILE A 382 -52.21 -17.58 33.93
C ILE A 382 -50.90 -17.07 34.53
N ARG A 383 -50.74 -17.18 35.85
CA ARG A 383 -49.51 -16.79 36.54
C ARG A 383 -48.33 -17.69 36.19
N GLU A 384 -48.56 -18.98 36.05
CA GLU A 384 -47.53 -19.94 35.64
C GLU A 384 -47.11 -19.74 34.17
N GLU A 385 -48.07 -19.43 33.28
CA GLU A 385 -47.75 -19.06 31.88
C GLU A 385 -46.96 -17.76 31.78
N VAL A 386 -47.31 -16.73 32.57
CA VAL A 386 -46.57 -15.47 32.60
C VAL A 386 -45.15 -15.66 33.15
N GLU A 387 -44.98 -16.47 34.21
CA GLU A 387 -43.64 -16.80 34.74
C GLU A 387 -42.80 -17.59 33.70
N GLN A 388 -43.39 -18.54 32.98
CA GLN A 388 -42.70 -19.28 31.90
C GLN A 388 -42.31 -18.38 30.73
N LEU A 389 -43.21 -17.49 30.28
CA LEU A 389 -42.91 -16.52 29.22
C LEU A 389 -41.83 -15.53 29.66
N THR A 390 -41.84 -15.09 30.92
CA THR A 390 -40.81 -14.19 31.46
C THR A 390 -39.45 -14.89 31.51
N GLN A 391 -39.42 -16.16 31.91
CA GLN A 391 -38.19 -16.98 31.89
C GLN A 391 -37.67 -17.15 30.47
N GLN A 392 -38.56 -17.41 29.50
CA GLN A 392 -38.21 -17.59 28.09
C GLN A 392 -37.68 -16.29 27.46
N VAL A 393 -38.26 -15.14 27.80
CA VAL A 393 -37.76 -13.82 27.36
C VAL A 393 -36.40 -13.53 27.98
N ALA A 394 -36.17 -13.86 29.26
CA ALA A 394 -34.87 -13.69 29.90
C ALA A 394 -33.77 -14.55 29.24
N ASP A 395 -34.08 -15.81 28.92
CA ASP A 395 -33.17 -16.72 28.22
C ASP A 395 -32.86 -16.22 26.79
N GLN A 396 -33.87 -15.67 26.09
CA GLN A 396 -33.67 -15.05 24.78
C GLN A 396 -32.80 -13.79 24.86
N MET A 397 -32.97 -12.94 25.87
CA MET A 397 -32.12 -11.76 26.07
C MET A 397 -30.66 -12.14 26.37
N LEU A 398 -30.43 -13.19 27.17
CA LEU A 398 -29.07 -13.71 27.42
C LEU A 398 -28.45 -14.31 26.15
N ALA A 399 -29.24 -14.99 25.32
CA ALA A 399 -28.77 -15.48 24.04
C ALA A 399 -28.35 -14.32 23.11
N ILE A 400 -29.16 -13.25 23.04
CA ILE A 400 -28.86 -12.05 22.24
C ILE A 400 -27.58 -11.38 22.73
N GLN A 401 -27.39 -11.18 24.04
CA GLN A 401 -26.15 -10.61 24.58
C GLN A 401 -24.91 -11.45 24.22
N ASN A 402 -25.03 -12.78 24.25
CA ASN A 402 -23.93 -13.66 23.83
C ASN A 402 -23.65 -13.56 22.33
N PHE A 403 -24.69 -13.42 21.49
CA PHE A 403 -24.53 -13.19 20.05
C PHE A 403 -23.89 -11.83 19.75
N GLU A 404 -24.29 -10.77 20.45
CA GLU A 404 -23.66 -9.45 20.35
C GLU A 404 -22.17 -9.50 20.74
N GLY A 405 -21.83 -10.23 21.80
CA GLY A 405 -20.44 -10.44 22.20
C GLY A 405 -19.61 -11.21 21.16
N ILE A 406 -20.21 -12.16 20.44
CA ILE A 406 -19.54 -12.87 19.34
C ILE A 406 -19.39 -11.93 18.13
N LEU A 407 -20.43 -11.17 17.78
CA LEU A 407 -20.41 -10.22 16.68
C LEU A 407 -19.34 -9.13 16.88
N SER A 408 -19.22 -8.59 18.10
CA SER A 408 -18.16 -7.65 18.45
C SER A 408 -16.77 -8.26 18.22
N LYS A 409 -16.53 -9.48 18.71
CA LYS A 409 -15.23 -10.15 18.51
C LYS A 409 -14.93 -10.43 17.03
N THR A 410 -15.94 -10.81 16.24
CA THR A 410 -15.76 -11.00 14.80
C THR A 410 -15.50 -9.69 14.07
N ARG A 411 -16.11 -8.59 14.53
CA ARG A 411 -15.86 -7.24 14.00
C ARG A 411 -14.42 -6.81 14.28
N ASP A 412 -13.94 -6.98 15.51
CA ASP A 412 -12.56 -6.63 15.89
C ASP A 412 -11.54 -7.46 15.08
N GLN A 413 -11.84 -8.74 14.83
CA GLN A 413 -11.00 -9.60 13.98
C GLN A 413 -11.00 -9.16 12.51
N LEU A 414 -12.15 -8.73 11.98
CA LEU A 414 -12.24 -8.19 10.62
C LEU A 414 -11.48 -6.87 10.52
N GLU A 415 -11.63 -5.96 11.46
CA GLU A 415 -10.90 -4.69 11.49
C GLU A 415 -9.38 -4.94 11.55
N ALA A 416 -8.91 -5.86 12.40
CA ALA A 416 -7.50 -6.25 12.46
C ALA A 416 -6.99 -6.84 11.14
N ARG A 417 -7.78 -7.68 10.46
CA ARG A 417 -7.43 -8.26 9.17
C ARG A 417 -7.45 -7.23 8.05
N THR A 418 -8.38 -6.29 8.05
CA THR A 418 -8.42 -5.18 7.10
C THR A 418 -7.18 -4.31 7.23
N LEU A 419 -6.75 -4.02 8.47
CA LEU A 419 -5.53 -3.25 8.74
C LEU A 419 -4.27 -4.01 8.31
N GLU A 420 -4.23 -5.34 8.47
CA GLU A 420 -3.16 -6.19 7.94
C GLU A 420 -3.13 -6.16 6.40
N VAL A 421 -4.29 -6.22 5.75
CA VAL A 421 -4.41 -6.11 4.28
C VAL A 421 -4.00 -4.73 3.79
N GLU A 422 -4.38 -3.65 4.48
CA GLU A 422 -3.94 -2.30 4.14
C GLU A 422 -2.42 -2.13 4.30
N ASN A 423 -1.84 -2.69 5.37
CA ASN A 423 -0.38 -2.71 5.53
C ASN A 423 0.31 -3.52 4.42
N LEU A 424 -0.26 -4.65 4.02
CA LEU A 424 0.26 -5.45 2.91
C LEU A 424 0.12 -4.72 1.57
N LYS A 425 -1.01 -4.05 1.33
CA LYS A 425 -1.22 -3.19 0.14
C LYS A 425 -0.26 -2.01 0.12
N ALA A 426 0.00 -1.37 1.26
CA ALA A 426 0.98 -0.30 1.35
C ALA A 426 2.39 -0.79 1.04
N ARG A 427 2.76 -1.99 1.50
CA ARG A 427 4.06 -2.62 1.21
C ARG A 427 4.19 -3.11 -0.23
N LEU A 428 3.10 -3.53 -0.86
CA LEU A 428 3.08 -3.95 -2.26
C LEU A 428 3.04 -2.74 -3.20
N GLY A 429 2.25 -1.71 -2.87
CA GLY A 429 2.15 -0.47 -3.62
C GLY A 429 3.43 0.37 -3.59
N SER A 430 4.31 0.20 -2.59
CA SER A 430 5.67 0.76 -2.63
C SER A 430 6.62 0.04 -3.58
N ASN A 431 6.29 -1.18 -4.01
CA ASN A 431 7.13 -2.02 -4.88
C ASN A 431 6.61 -2.13 -6.33
N GLU A 432 5.43 -1.59 -6.65
CA GLU A 432 4.87 -1.60 -8.01
C GLU A 432 5.06 -0.25 -8.70
N ALA A 433 6.24 -0.04 -9.28
CA ALA A 433 6.38 0.85 -10.44
C ALA A 433 5.81 0.14 -11.68
N PRO A 434 5.20 0.88 -12.64
CA PRO A 434 4.43 0.29 -13.72
C PRO A 434 5.28 -0.57 -14.66
N VAL A 435 4.68 -1.70 -15.02
CA VAL A 435 5.23 -2.75 -15.89
C VAL A 435 5.43 -2.22 -17.32
N GLU A 436 6.66 -1.87 -17.66
CA GLU A 436 7.16 -1.93 -19.04
C GLU A 436 8.42 -2.81 -19.07
N GLU A 437 8.33 -3.85 -19.90
CA GLU A 437 9.33 -4.88 -20.21
C GLU A 437 9.78 -5.77 -19.05
N LYS A 438 10.03 -7.05 -19.37
CA LYS A 438 10.49 -8.08 -18.44
C LYS A 438 11.89 -7.73 -17.89
N THR A 439 11.99 -6.78 -16.98
CA THR A 439 13.14 -6.63 -16.11
C THR A 439 13.03 -7.67 -15.03
N ILE A 440 14.01 -8.57 -14.97
CA ILE A 440 14.21 -9.50 -13.86
C ILE A 440 14.12 -8.68 -12.56
N ASN A 441 13.24 -9.08 -11.64
CA ASN A 441 13.06 -8.45 -10.34
C ASN A 441 14.33 -8.72 -9.51
N VAL A 442 15.27 -7.77 -9.50
CA VAL A 442 16.60 -7.89 -8.86
C VAL A 442 16.52 -7.63 -7.35
N GLU A 443 15.49 -8.14 -6.69
CA GLU A 443 15.48 -8.23 -5.22
C GLU A 443 15.97 -9.61 -4.74
N GLY A 444 15.94 -10.64 -5.61
CA GLY A 444 16.33 -12.02 -5.27
C GLY A 444 17.71 -12.49 -5.75
N ASP A 445 18.36 -11.81 -6.72
CA ASP A 445 19.53 -12.35 -7.46
C ASP A 445 20.79 -11.47 -7.38
N SER A 446 20.98 -10.68 -6.31
CA SER A 446 22.16 -9.81 -6.16
C SER A 446 23.48 -10.59 -6.27
N ASP A 447 23.55 -11.80 -5.73
CA ASP A 447 24.78 -12.60 -5.71
C ASP A 447 25.12 -13.19 -7.08
N ILE A 448 24.10 -13.60 -7.84
CA ILE A 448 24.27 -14.14 -9.19
C ILE A 448 24.72 -13.02 -10.12
N VAL A 449 24.05 -11.86 -10.08
CA VAL A 449 24.42 -10.69 -10.89
C VAL A 449 25.81 -10.19 -10.49
N SER A 450 26.13 -10.12 -9.20
CA SER A 450 27.48 -9.76 -8.74
C SER A 450 28.55 -10.75 -9.24
N SER A 451 28.27 -12.06 -9.20
CA SER A 451 29.21 -13.08 -9.70
C SER A 451 29.42 -12.97 -11.22
N PHE A 452 28.36 -12.65 -11.98
CA PHE A 452 28.48 -12.37 -13.41
C PHE A 452 29.28 -11.11 -13.69
N ILE A 453 29.10 -10.06 -12.89
CA ILE A 453 29.89 -8.82 -12.97
C ILE A 453 31.37 -9.12 -12.67
N ASP A 454 31.67 -9.94 -11.67
CA ASP A 454 33.05 -10.35 -11.35
C ASP A 454 33.69 -11.12 -12.50
N PHE A 455 32.92 -12.00 -13.14
CA PHE A 455 33.37 -12.70 -14.35
C PHE A 455 33.62 -11.71 -15.51
N PHE A 456 32.71 -10.76 -15.72
CA PHE A 456 32.84 -9.72 -16.75
C PHE A 456 34.09 -8.86 -16.54
N ASP A 457 34.33 -8.39 -15.31
CA ASP A 457 35.54 -7.64 -14.93
C ASP A 457 36.82 -8.48 -15.12
N GLY A 458 36.75 -9.77 -14.78
CA GLY A 458 37.83 -10.72 -15.02
C GLY A 458 38.15 -10.83 -16.51
N LEU A 459 37.13 -11.01 -17.35
CA LEU A 459 37.25 -11.08 -18.81
C LEU A 459 37.85 -9.78 -19.38
N ASP A 460 37.36 -8.62 -18.92
CA ASP A 460 37.88 -7.29 -19.28
C ASP A 460 39.37 -7.16 -19.01
N SER A 461 39.79 -7.57 -17.80
CA SER A 461 41.20 -7.53 -17.39
C SER A 461 42.08 -8.44 -18.23
N VAL A 462 41.57 -9.62 -18.63
CA VAL A 462 42.28 -10.53 -19.53
C VAL A 462 42.39 -9.94 -20.94
N ILE A 463 41.32 -9.38 -21.48
CA ILE A 463 41.30 -8.77 -22.82
C ILE A 463 42.24 -7.57 -22.89
N ALA A 464 42.29 -6.74 -21.83
CA ALA A 464 43.19 -5.60 -21.76
C ALA A 464 44.67 -6.01 -21.81
N LYS A 465 45.02 -7.18 -21.27
CA LYS A 465 46.40 -7.72 -21.31
C LYS A 465 46.69 -8.50 -22.59
N ASN A 466 45.71 -9.25 -23.10
CA ASN A 466 45.82 -10.11 -24.27
C ASN A 466 44.56 -9.96 -25.14
N PRO A 467 44.62 -9.14 -26.20
CA PRO A 467 43.48 -8.91 -27.09
C PRO A 467 43.28 -10.12 -28.01
N VAL A 468 42.60 -11.15 -27.51
CA VAL A 468 42.16 -12.30 -28.32
C VAL A 468 40.81 -11.95 -28.97
N PRO A 469 40.67 -12.01 -30.31
CA PRO A 469 39.45 -11.60 -31.01
C PRO A 469 38.18 -12.35 -30.56
N GLU A 470 38.33 -13.62 -30.19
CA GLU A 470 37.22 -14.48 -29.73
C GLU A 470 36.69 -14.02 -28.36
N LEU A 471 37.59 -13.67 -27.44
CA LEU A 471 37.22 -13.14 -26.12
C LEU A 471 36.61 -11.74 -26.24
N GLN A 472 37.10 -10.93 -27.18
CA GLN A 472 36.50 -9.62 -27.48
C GLN A 472 35.07 -9.75 -28.01
N MET A 473 34.81 -10.71 -28.90
CA MET A 473 33.43 -10.98 -29.35
C MET A 473 32.54 -11.48 -28.22
N LEU A 474 33.05 -12.32 -27.32
CA LEU A 474 32.30 -12.78 -26.15
C LEU A 474 31.96 -11.61 -25.23
N HIS A 475 32.94 -10.76 -24.92
CA HIS A 475 32.78 -9.56 -24.10
C HIS A 475 31.74 -8.61 -24.68
N GLN A 476 31.83 -8.32 -25.98
CA GLN A 476 30.88 -7.45 -26.67
C GLN A 476 29.45 -8.04 -26.63
N LYS A 477 29.30 -9.35 -26.84
CA LYS A 477 27.99 -10.02 -26.73
C LYS A 477 27.41 -9.96 -25.31
N LEU A 478 28.24 -10.10 -24.29
CA LEU A 478 27.81 -9.97 -22.89
C LEU A 478 27.38 -8.54 -22.58
N LEU A 479 28.15 -7.56 -23.07
CA LEU A 479 27.83 -6.15 -22.91
C LEU A 479 26.50 -5.78 -23.59
N GLU A 480 26.29 -6.21 -24.84
CA GLU A 480 25.07 -5.96 -25.62
C GLU A 480 23.83 -6.68 -25.08
N ARG A 481 23.97 -7.87 -24.48
CA ARG A 481 22.83 -8.67 -24.00
C ARG A 481 22.49 -8.47 -22.52
N LEU A 482 23.47 -8.17 -21.68
CA LEU A 482 23.28 -8.16 -20.23
C LEU A 482 23.46 -6.78 -19.62
N ILE A 483 24.52 -6.05 -20.00
CA ILE A 483 24.85 -4.78 -19.34
C ILE A 483 23.97 -3.64 -19.88
N ILE A 484 23.94 -3.46 -21.22
CA ILE A 484 23.15 -2.39 -21.85
C ILE A 484 21.65 -2.56 -21.60
N PRO A 485 21.01 -3.72 -21.84
CA PRO A 485 19.55 -3.86 -21.71
C PRO A 485 19.07 -3.70 -20.27
N ASN A 486 19.89 -4.12 -19.29
CA ASN A 486 19.56 -3.97 -17.88
C ASN A 486 19.98 -2.62 -17.29
N GLN A 487 20.47 -1.68 -18.11
CA GLN A 487 20.92 -0.35 -17.70
C GLN A 487 21.96 -0.39 -16.56
N ILE A 488 22.83 -1.39 -16.59
CA ILE A 488 23.90 -1.54 -15.61
C ILE A 488 25.04 -0.60 -16.03
N SER A 489 25.40 0.33 -15.15
CA SER A 489 26.45 1.31 -15.37
C SER A 489 27.56 1.16 -14.34
N TYR A 490 28.79 1.41 -14.79
CA TYR A 490 29.93 1.50 -13.90
C TYR A 490 29.87 2.79 -13.09
N MET A 491 30.15 2.70 -11.80
CA MET A 491 30.20 3.83 -10.88
C MET A 491 31.60 4.46 -10.85
N PRO A 492 31.81 5.66 -11.39
CA PRO A 492 33.12 6.31 -11.34
C PRO A 492 33.39 6.91 -9.95
N VAL A 493 34.17 6.23 -9.12
CA VAL A 493 34.30 6.61 -7.69
C VAL A 493 35.47 7.54 -7.36
N ILE A 494 36.42 7.73 -8.27
CA ILE A 494 37.68 8.43 -7.94
C ILE A 494 37.48 9.94 -7.85
N ALA A 495 38.06 10.54 -6.81
CA ALA A 495 37.87 11.93 -6.41
C ALA A 495 36.45 12.28 -5.91
N GLU A 496 35.58 11.29 -5.76
CA GLU A 496 34.27 11.46 -5.12
C GLU A 496 34.36 11.30 -3.60
N SER A 497 33.34 11.82 -2.91
CA SER A 497 33.18 11.60 -1.48
C SER A 497 32.77 10.17 -1.18
N TYR A 498 33.44 9.56 -0.21
CA TYR A 498 33.12 8.24 0.30
C TYR A 498 31.70 8.19 0.87
N ASP A 499 30.98 7.13 0.52
CA ASP A 499 29.62 6.86 0.96
C ASP A 499 29.51 5.38 1.29
N SER A 500 29.19 5.06 2.54
CA SER A 500 29.06 3.68 3.03
C SER A 500 27.97 2.85 2.33
N GLN A 501 26.99 3.50 1.70
CA GLN A 501 25.93 2.81 0.95
C GLN A 501 26.45 2.31 -0.41
N LYS A 502 27.26 3.11 -1.09
CA LYS A 502 27.77 2.83 -2.44
C LYS A 502 29.16 2.19 -2.45
N HIS A 503 29.93 2.42 -1.39
CA HIS A 503 31.35 2.14 -1.35
C HIS A 503 31.73 1.30 -0.13
N TYR A 504 32.67 0.39 -0.34
CA TYR A 504 33.30 -0.41 0.70
C TYR A 504 34.76 0.03 0.84
N ALA A 505 35.09 0.71 1.94
CA ALA A 505 36.45 1.12 2.21
C ALA A 505 37.29 -0.09 2.66
N THR A 506 38.27 -0.50 1.86
CA THR A 506 39.19 -1.58 2.25
C THR A 506 40.28 -1.06 3.17
N ASP A 507 40.79 0.15 2.88
CA ASP A 507 41.86 0.78 3.65
C ASP A 507 41.63 2.29 3.76
N TYR A 508 42.15 2.87 4.84
CA TYR A 508 42.13 4.29 5.14
C TYR A 508 43.54 4.85 5.14
N PHE A 509 43.74 6.01 4.54
CA PHE A 509 45.04 6.67 4.46
C PHE A 509 44.96 8.12 4.93
N ARG A 510 46.10 8.66 5.34
CA ARG A 510 46.25 10.09 5.63
C ARG A 510 46.85 10.81 4.43
N SER A 511 46.36 12.01 4.13
CA SER A 511 46.97 12.86 3.09
C SER A 511 46.52 14.30 3.21
N ASP A 512 47.48 15.23 3.14
CA ASP A 512 47.21 16.68 3.08
C ASP A 512 46.91 17.17 1.66
N LYS A 513 47.20 16.34 0.65
CA LYS A 513 47.08 16.71 -0.77
C LYS A 513 45.69 16.46 -1.35
N PHE A 514 44.90 15.62 -0.70
CA PHE A 514 43.58 15.22 -1.15
C PHE A 514 42.52 15.61 -0.11
N PRO A 515 41.29 15.90 -0.55
CA PRO A 515 40.20 16.26 0.36
C PRO A 515 39.86 15.15 1.36
N GLU A 516 39.22 15.54 2.46
CA GLU A 516 38.73 14.62 3.48
C GLU A 516 37.63 13.69 2.95
N ARG A 517 37.61 12.43 3.41
CA ARG A 517 36.69 11.37 2.97
C ARG A 517 36.67 11.19 1.45
N CYS A 518 37.76 11.52 0.77
CA CYS A 518 37.88 11.39 -0.67
C CYS A 518 38.37 10.00 -1.04
N ILE A 519 37.82 9.43 -2.12
CA ILE A 519 38.27 8.15 -2.67
C ILE A 519 39.50 8.40 -3.54
N VAL A 520 40.63 7.78 -3.17
CA VAL A 520 41.91 7.96 -3.87
C VAL A 520 42.27 6.82 -4.81
N PHE A 521 41.76 5.62 -4.54
CA PHE A 521 42.05 4.46 -5.35
C PHE A 521 40.86 3.51 -5.37
N GLU A 522 40.60 2.93 -6.52
CA GLU A 522 39.59 1.89 -6.71
C GLU A 522 40.30 0.56 -6.87
N VAL A 523 40.03 -0.36 -5.93
CA VAL A 523 40.56 -1.72 -5.91
C VAL A 523 39.69 -2.63 -6.78
N GLU A 524 38.37 -2.52 -6.64
CA GLU A 524 37.39 -3.25 -7.45
C GLU A 524 36.26 -2.33 -7.88
N LYS A 525 35.81 -2.51 -9.13
CA LYS A 525 34.77 -1.70 -9.73
C LYS A 525 33.42 -1.89 -9.06
N GLY A 526 32.71 -0.78 -8.85
CA GLY A 526 31.30 -0.76 -8.43
C GLY A 526 30.34 -0.59 -9.61
N TYR A 527 29.12 -1.12 -9.45
CA TYR A 527 28.10 -1.12 -10.50
C TYR A 527 26.73 -0.72 -9.94
N LEU A 528 26.03 0.09 -10.73
CA LEU A 528 24.70 0.64 -10.45
C LEU A 528 23.71 0.17 -11.52
N LYS A 529 22.46 -0.08 -11.12
CA LYS A 529 21.31 -0.23 -12.02
C LYS A 529 20.30 0.86 -11.69
N GLY A 530 20.23 1.89 -12.53
CA GLY A 530 19.56 3.15 -12.17
C GLY A 530 20.16 3.70 -10.88
N ASP A 531 19.33 3.83 -9.84
CA ASP A 531 19.75 4.30 -8.51
C ASP A 531 20.15 3.17 -7.54
N SER A 532 19.92 1.91 -7.90
CA SER A 532 20.21 0.77 -7.03
C SER A 532 21.66 0.30 -7.20
N VAL A 533 22.33 0.04 -6.06
CA VAL A 533 23.70 -0.46 -6.04
C VAL A 533 23.68 -1.98 -6.15
N ILE A 534 24.11 -2.52 -7.30
CA ILE A 534 24.29 -3.96 -7.49
C ILE A 534 25.54 -4.44 -6.76
N LYS A 535 26.65 -3.72 -6.97
CA LYS A 535 27.94 -4.06 -6.39
C LYS A 535 28.61 -2.80 -5.87
N LYS A 536 28.94 -2.79 -4.59
CA LYS A 536 29.70 -1.68 -3.98
C LYS A 536 31.12 -1.65 -4.52
N SER A 537 31.62 -0.47 -4.85
CA SER A 537 33.02 -0.31 -5.24
C SER A 537 33.92 -0.51 -4.02
N LYS A 538 35.00 -1.27 -4.17
CA LYS A 538 36.01 -1.40 -3.11
C LYS A 538 37.08 -0.34 -3.30
N VAL A 539 37.27 0.48 -2.28
CA VAL A 539 38.02 1.74 -2.43
C VAL A 539 38.98 1.98 -1.27
N TRP A 540 40.00 2.77 -1.55
CA TRP A 540 40.86 3.40 -0.55
C TRP A 540 40.41 4.84 -0.33
N VAL A 541 40.30 5.20 0.95
CA VAL A 541 39.72 6.49 1.36
C VAL A 541 40.73 7.30 2.13
N VAL A 542 40.83 8.60 1.83
CA VAL A 542 41.60 9.54 2.65
C VAL A 542 40.75 9.97 3.83
N GLN A 543 41.27 9.78 5.03
CA GLN A 543 40.65 10.17 6.29
C GLN A 543 41.68 10.85 7.17
N ASN A 544 41.48 12.13 7.43
CA ASN A 544 42.27 12.97 8.33
C ASN A 544 41.44 13.40 9.55
N LEU A 545 40.10 13.39 9.45
CA LEU A 545 39.18 13.74 10.53
C LEU A 545 38.57 12.48 11.16
N TYR A 546 38.56 12.42 12.50
CA TYR A 546 38.06 11.25 13.24
C TYR A 546 37.06 11.65 14.31
N ASP A 547 35.97 10.88 14.39
CA ASP A 547 34.95 11.05 15.42
C ASP A 547 35.28 10.17 16.63
N CYS A 548 35.31 10.77 17.82
CA CYS A 548 35.57 10.01 19.04
C CYS A 548 34.39 9.10 19.39
N ASN A 549 34.61 7.79 19.52
CA ASN A 549 33.54 6.84 19.89
C ASN A 549 32.88 7.11 21.25
N SER A 550 33.55 7.78 22.18
CA SER A 550 33.02 8.01 23.53
C SER A 550 32.23 9.31 23.68
N CYS A 551 32.55 10.34 22.91
CA CYS A 551 31.93 11.67 23.06
C CYS A 551 31.52 12.32 21.73
N HIS A 552 31.72 11.61 20.62
CA HIS A 552 31.43 12.04 19.25
C HIS A 552 32.06 13.37 18.83
N ALA A 553 33.08 13.84 19.56
CA ALA A 553 33.86 15.02 19.15
C ALA A 553 34.75 14.67 17.95
N THR A 554 34.57 15.38 16.84
CA THR A 554 35.42 15.29 15.65
C THR A 554 36.77 15.94 15.90
N GLN A 555 37.85 15.27 15.54
CA GLN A 555 39.22 15.76 15.73
C GLN A 555 40.00 15.69 14.44
N SER A 556 40.74 16.76 14.18
CA SER A 556 41.58 16.92 12.99
C SER A 556 43.05 16.67 13.25
N ASN A 557 43.47 16.45 14.50
CA ASN A 557 44.88 16.35 14.83
C ASN A 557 45.36 14.89 14.73
N PRO A 558 46.11 14.53 13.67
CA PRO A 558 46.51 13.14 13.41
C PRO A 558 47.52 12.61 14.44
N ASP A 559 48.20 13.48 15.18
CA ASP A 559 49.16 13.10 16.23
C ASP A 559 48.48 12.90 17.59
N SER A 560 47.23 13.35 17.74
CA SER A 560 46.49 13.19 18.98
C SER A 560 45.93 11.78 19.07
N ARG A 561 46.68 10.87 19.71
CA ARG A 561 46.23 9.50 20.02
C ARG A 561 44.95 9.45 20.86
N PHE A 562 44.65 10.52 21.57
CA PHE A 562 43.55 10.62 22.51
C PHE A 562 42.64 11.79 22.14
N CYS A 563 41.37 11.67 22.52
CA CYS A 563 40.38 12.70 22.33
C CYS A 563 40.68 13.93 23.22
N HIS A 564 40.80 15.12 22.63
CA HIS A 564 40.98 16.37 23.37
C HIS A 564 39.87 16.68 24.40
N MET A 565 38.64 16.14 24.21
CA MET A 565 37.51 16.36 25.12
C MET A 565 37.47 15.35 26.27
N CYS A 566 37.50 14.04 25.97
CA CYS A 566 37.26 12.99 26.96
C CYS A 566 38.48 12.13 27.27
N GLY A 567 39.62 12.34 26.60
CA GLY A 567 40.83 11.54 26.80
C GLY A 567 40.76 10.10 26.28
N ALA A 568 39.66 9.69 25.65
CA ALA A 568 39.53 8.34 25.07
C ALA A 568 40.43 8.17 23.85
N LYS A 569 40.96 6.95 23.64
CA LYS A 569 41.81 6.66 22.48
C LYS A 569 40.99 6.77 21.19
N ILE A 570 41.51 7.50 20.20
CA ILE A 570 40.85 7.64 18.90
C ILE A 570 41.25 6.46 18.01
N THR A 571 40.26 5.85 17.38
CA THR A 571 40.42 4.78 16.40
C THR A 571 39.80 5.20 15.08
N ALA A 572 40.44 4.85 13.98
CA ALA A 572 39.89 4.97 12.65
C ALA A 572 38.65 4.07 12.48
N PRO A 573 37.84 4.27 11.42
CA PRO A 573 36.61 3.47 11.20
C PRO A 573 36.86 1.96 11.08
N ASN A 574 38.08 1.54 10.73
CA ASN A 574 38.52 0.15 10.70
C ASN A 574 38.96 -0.40 12.08
N GLY A 575 38.81 0.38 13.16
CA GLY A 575 39.21 0.01 14.52
C GLY A 575 40.72 0.13 14.80
N LEU A 576 41.52 0.52 13.82
CA LEU A 576 42.96 0.73 14.01
C LEU A 576 43.25 2.08 14.67
N PRO A 577 44.32 2.19 15.47
CA PRO A 577 44.79 3.48 15.97
C PRO A 577 45.10 4.46 14.82
N VAL A 578 44.70 5.72 14.95
CA VAL A 578 44.92 6.74 13.90
C VAL A 578 46.41 6.92 13.55
N ASP A 579 47.29 6.78 14.54
CA ASP A 579 48.73 6.88 14.36
C ASP A 579 49.33 5.73 13.55
N SER A 580 48.62 4.60 13.45
CA SER A 580 49.03 3.44 12.64
C SER A 580 48.62 3.53 11.17
N LEU A 581 47.83 4.53 10.78
CA LEU A 581 47.42 4.67 9.39
C LEU A 581 48.58 5.16 8.52
N PRO A 582 48.84 4.51 7.39
CA PRO A 582 49.87 4.94 6.45
C PRO A 582 49.52 6.29 5.83
N GLU A 583 50.55 7.07 5.52
CA GLU A 583 50.41 8.22 4.64
C GLU A 583 50.20 7.72 3.20
N PHE A 584 49.26 8.31 2.48
CA PHE A 584 49.01 7.94 1.10
C PHE A 584 50.13 8.47 0.20
N GLU A 585 50.83 7.58 -0.50
CA GLU A 585 51.81 7.94 -1.51
C GLU A 585 51.14 7.99 -2.88
N PRO A 586 50.81 9.20 -3.41
CA PRO A 586 50.15 9.30 -4.71
C PRO A 586 51.08 8.91 -5.85
N THR A 587 50.52 8.27 -6.86
CA THR A 587 51.21 7.98 -8.12
C THR A 587 50.83 9.00 -9.20
N PRO A 588 51.62 9.16 -10.28
CA PRO A 588 51.23 9.98 -11.42
C PRO A 588 49.84 9.59 -11.97
N ILE A 589 49.52 8.29 -11.99
CA ILE A 589 48.21 7.77 -12.41
C ILE A 589 47.10 8.28 -11.50
N THR A 590 47.33 8.34 -10.18
CA THR A 590 46.34 8.87 -9.23
C THR A 590 46.00 10.32 -9.58
N TYR A 591 47.00 11.18 -9.79
CA TYR A 591 46.78 12.56 -10.18
C TYR A 591 46.07 12.71 -11.52
N GLN A 592 46.42 11.89 -12.51
CA GLN A 592 45.72 11.87 -13.80
C GLN A 592 44.23 11.58 -13.61
N ARG A 593 43.88 10.55 -12.82
CA ARG A 593 42.47 10.19 -12.57
C ARG A 593 41.71 11.28 -11.81
N PHE A 594 42.35 11.94 -10.85
CA PHE A 594 41.77 13.09 -10.16
C PHE A 594 41.51 14.25 -11.12
N ALA A 595 42.46 14.56 -11.99
CA ALA A 595 42.28 15.58 -13.02
C ALA A 595 41.14 15.24 -13.98
N ASP A 596 41.03 13.98 -14.42
CA ASP A 596 39.93 13.51 -15.26
C ASP A 596 38.57 13.65 -14.58
N SER A 597 38.50 13.43 -13.27
CA SER A 597 37.29 13.67 -12.48
C SER A 597 36.96 15.16 -12.39
N MET A 598 37.95 16.01 -12.10
CA MET A 598 37.77 17.47 -12.03
C MET A 598 37.32 18.07 -13.37
N LEU A 599 37.81 17.56 -14.50
CA LEU A 599 37.37 17.97 -15.83
C LEU A 599 35.91 17.63 -16.10
N ARG A 600 35.41 16.48 -15.63
CA ARG A 600 33.97 16.13 -15.75
C ARG A 600 33.08 17.09 -14.97
N HIS A 601 33.57 17.57 -13.83
CA HIS A 601 32.90 18.58 -13.01
C HIS A 601 33.11 20.03 -13.52
N GLY A 602 33.75 20.21 -14.67
CA GLY A 602 34.01 21.52 -15.28
C GLY A 602 35.10 22.35 -14.60
N ASN A 603 35.87 21.77 -13.67
CA ASN A 603 36.92 22.48 -12.94
C ASN A 603 38.30 22.26 -13.59
N ALA A 604 38.55 22.99 -14.67
CA ALA A 604 39.80 22.86 -15.44
C ALA A 604 41.03 23.35 -14.67
N ASP A 605 40.91 24.36 -13.80
CA ASP A 605 42.04 24.89 -13.03
C ASP A 605 42.58 23.88 -12.01
N LYS A 606 41.70 23.26 -11.21
CA LYS A 606 42.11 22.19 -10.29
C LYS A 606 42.64 20.96 -11.03
N ALA A 607 42.07 20.63 -12.19
CA ALA A 607 42.58 19.56 -13.02
C ALA A 607 44.03 19.82 -13.46
N ARG A 608 44.33 21.06 -13.87
CA ARG A 608 45.70 21.48 -14.22
C ARG A 608 46.65 21.37 -13.02
N GLU A 609 46.24 21.81 -11.83
CA GLU A 609 47.04 21.70 -10.61
C GLU A 609 47.41 20.24 -10.30
N TYR A 610 46.44 19.31 -10.37
CA TYR A 610 46.71 17.90 -10.16
C TYR A 610 47.62 17.31 -11.24
N LEU A 611 47.43 17.66 -12.52
CA LEU A 611 48.31 17.20 -13.60
C LEU A 611 49.75 17.71 -13.42
N MET A 612 49.92 18.98 -13.02
CA MET A 612 51.25 19.53 -12.72
C MET A 612 51.90 18.80 -11.54
N ALA A 613 51.16 18.59 -10.44
CA ALA A 613 51.65 17.81 -9.30
C ALA A 613 52.03 16.36 -9.67
N GLY A 614 51.34 15.76 -10.65
CA GLY A 614 51.67 14.46 -11.20
C GLY A 614 52.95 14.45 -12.05
N LEU A 615 53.18 15.51 -12.84
CA LEU A 615 54.44 15.69 -13.59
C LEU A 615 55.63 15.99 -12.69
N ASP A 616 55.42 16.66 -11.55
CA ASP A 616 56.46 16.88 -10.55
C ASP A 616 56.95 15.55 -9.94
N LEU A 617 56.08 14.53 -9.88
CA LEU A 617 56.47 13.16 -9.48
C LEU A 617 57.19 12.40 -10.59
N ASP A 618 56.63 12.41 -11.81
CA ASP A 618 57.24 11.78 -12.98
C ASP A 618 57.11 12.70 -14.20
N GLY A 619 58.19 13.43 -14.45
CA GLY A 619 58.29 14.36 -15.57
C GLY A 619 58.29 13.70 -16.95
N ASN A 620 58.30 12.36 -17.04
CA ASN A 620 58.21 11.61 -18.29
C ASN A 620 56.90 10.83 -18.43
N PHE A 621 55.91 11.08 -17.58
CA PHE A 621 54.63 10.37 -17.66
C PHE A 621 53.76 10.90 -18.81
N ALA A 622 53.90 10.28 -19.99
CA ALA A 622 53.24 10.70 -21.22
C ALA A 622 51.71 10.92 -21.12
N PRO A 623 50.91 10.08 -20.41
CA PRO A 623 49.46 10.31 -20.30
C PRO A 623 49.07 11.65 -19.66
N ILE A 624 49.81 12.10 -18.64
CA ILE A 624 49.55 13.41 -18.02
C ILE A 624 49.92 14.55 -18.97
N MET A 625 51.02 14.43 -19.72
CA MET A 625 51.40 15.43 -20.72
C MET A 625 50.33 15.59 -21.80
N THR A 626 49.80 14.47 -22.31
CA THR A 626 48.72 14.49 -23.30
C THR A 626 47.48 15.18 -22.73
N ARG A 627 47.11 14.86 -21.48
CA ARG A 627 45.93 15.45 -20.85
C ARG A 627 46.10 16.94 -20.55
N LEU A 628 47.28 17.36 -20.11
CA LEU A 628 47.61 18.76 -19.90
C LEU A 628 47.59 19.54 -21.24
N ALA A 629 48.08 18.94 -22.32
CA ALA A 629 48.03 19.54 -23.65
C ALA A 629 46.59 19.75 -24.14
N GLU A 630 45.68 18.82 -23.85
CA GLU A 630 44.24 19.00 -24.17
C GLU A 630 43.64 20.20 -23.42
N ILE A 631 43.96 20.37 -22.12
CA ILE A 631 43.53 21.55 -21.35
C ILE A 631 44.11 22.83 -21.97
N LEU A 632 45.41 22.85 -22.29
CA LEU A 632 46.06 24.01 -22.90
C LEU A 632 45.50 24.33 -24.30
N ALA A 633 45.15 23.32 -25.08
CA ALA A 633 44.48 23.50 -26.35
C ALA A 633 43.10 24.16 -26.18
N HIS A 634 42.37 23.78 -25.13
CA HIS A 634 41.09 24.41 -24.78
C HIS A 634 41.27 25.86 -24.27
N GLU A 635 42.40 26.17 -23.62
CA GLU A 635 42.81 27.53 -23.26
C GLU A 635 43.39 28.34 -24.45
N SER A 636 43.36 27.80 -25.67
CA SER A 636 43.94 28.40 -26.89
C SER A 636 45.47 28.57 -26.87
N LYS A 637 46.17 27.92 -25.93
CA LYS A 637 47.64 27.86 -25.86
C LYS A 637 48.17 26.71 -26.71
N PHE A 638 47.85 26.76 -28.01
CA PHE A 638 48.16 25.67 -28.95
C PHE A 638 49.66 25.39 -29.12
N ALA A 639 50.53 26.39 -28.95
CA ALA A 639 51.98 26.22 -29.04
C ALA A 639 52.53 25.36 -27.89
N ASP A 640 52.12 25.67 -26.66
CA ASP A 640 52.55 24.95 -25.45
C ASP A 640 51.97 23.52 -25.44
N ALA A 641 50.71 23.37 -25.86
CA ALA A 641 50.06 22.07 -26.03
C ALA A 641 50.84 21.18 -27.01
N LEU A 642 51.28 21.74 -28.14
CA LEU A 642 52.03 21.02 -29.16
C LEU A 642 53.42 20.59 -28.65
N GLU A 643 54.12 21.44 -27.90
CA GLU A 643 55.41 21.09 -27.31
C GLU A 643 55.27 19.90 -26.34
N LEU A 644 54.24 19.91 -25.49
CA LEU A 644 53.96 18.82 -24.56
C LEU A 644 53.60 17.51 -25.28
N LEU A 645 52.76 17.57 -26.32
CA LEU A 645 52.42 16.37 -27.11
C LEU A 645 53.62 15.80 -27.86
N GLN A 646 54.48 16.65 -28.40
CA GLN A 646 55.73 16.21 -29.04
C GLN A 646 56.64 15.51 -28.03
N LYS A 647 56.80 16.07 -26.82
CA LYS A 647 57.53 15.41 -25.72
C LYS A 647 56.89 14.06 -25.36
N ALA A 648 55.58 14.00 -25.17
CA ALA A 648 54.86 12.76 -24.88
C ALA A 648 55.10 11.68 -25.96
N ASN A 649 55.03 12.07 -27.25
CA ASN A 649 55.25 11.18 -28.38
C ASN A 649 56.71 10.72 -28.51
N THR A 650 57.69 11.51 -28.07
CA THR A 650 59.09 11.08 -28.02
C THR A 650 59.34 10.01 -26.94
N ILE A 651 58.61 10.08 -25.84
CA ILE A 651 58.72 9.12 -24.73
C ILE A 651 58.01 7.82 -25.09
N LYS A 652 56.75 7.92 -25.52
CA LYS A 652 55.94 6.77 -25.94
C LYS A 652 55.21 7.10 -27.25
N PRO A 653 55.75 6.66 -28.39
CA PRO A 653 55.10 6.87 -29.68
C PRO A 653 53.75 6.15 -29.71
N ASP A 654 52.67 6.91 -29.87
CA ASP A 654 51.32 6.39 -29.96
C ASP A 654 50.62 6.99 -31.17
N ALA A 655 49.77 6.19 -31.83
CA ALA A 655 49.03 6.64 -33.01
C ALA A 655 48.08 7.78 -32.63
N LYS A 656 47.37 7.65 -31.50
CA LYS A 656 46.43 8.68 -31.02
C LYS A 656 47.14 9.98 -30.70
N THR A 657 48.32 9.91 -30.09
CA THR A 657 49.11 11.11 -29.78
C THR A 657 49.59 11.79 -31.05
N ARG A 658 49.96 11.04 -32.11
CA ARG A 658 50.28 11.62 -33.42
C ARG A 658 49.10 12.31 -34.09
N ASP A 659 47.91 11.70 -34.03
CA ASP A 659 46.69 12.28 -34.58
C ASP A 659 46.32 13.58 -33.84
N LEU A 660 46.47 13.60 -32.50
CA LEU A 660 46.32 14.79 -31.67
C LEU A 660 47.33 15.89 -32.04
N ILE A 661 48.60 15.55 -32.26
CA ILE A 661 49.61 16.50 -32.72
C ILE A 661 49.16 17.15 -34.04
N GLN A 662 48.74 16.36 -35.02
CA GLN A 662 48.27 16.88 -36.31
C GLN A 662 47.02 17.77 -36.17
N ALA A 663 46.10 17.40 -35.29
CA ALA A 663 44.93 18.22 -34.99
C ALA A 663 45.32 19.57 -34.35
N ILE A 664 46.24 19.58 -33.38
CA ILE A 664 46.72 20.83 -32.77
C ILE A 664 47.54 21.67 -33.75
N GLU A 665 48.33 21.07 -34.64
CA GLU A 665 49.06 21.78 -35.70
C GLU A 665 48.11 22.54 -36.65
N THR A 666 47.02 21.88 -37.06
CA THR A 666 46.01 22.53 -37.90
C THR A 666 45.33 23.68 -37.15
N LYS A 667 44.92 23.48 -35.88
CA LYS A 667 44.35 24.54 -35.04
C LYS A 667 45.32 25.71 -34.83
N LEU A 668 46.60 25.44 -34.59
CA LEU A 668 47.64 26.46 -34.43
C LEU A 668 47.84 27.28 -35.71
N ASN A 669 47.83 26.64 -36.87
CA ASN A 669 47.94 27.34 -38.16
C ASN A 669 46.75 28.26 -38.41
N ILE A 670 45.52 27.78 -38.17
CA ILE A 670 44.29 28.59 -38.28
C ILE A 670 44.35 29.76 -37.29
N PHE A 671 44.76 29.50 -36.05
CA PHE A 671 44.90 30.54 -35.02
C PHE A 671 45.90 31.63 -35.41
N LYS A 672 47.08 31.27 -35.94
CA LYS A 672 48.08 32.22 -36.44
C LYS A 672 47.56 33.04 -37.63
N GLN A 673 46.83 32.40 -38.55
CA GLN A 673 46.21 33.10 -39.67
C GLN A 673 45.14 34.09 -39.19
N ALA A 674 44.28 33.68 -38.26
CA ALA A 674 43.28 34.56 -37.66
C ALA A 674 43.90 35.77 -36.94
N GLN A 675 44.99 35.54 -36.19
CA GLN A 675 45.73 36.62 -35.52
C GLN A 675 46.33 37.62 -36.53
N SER A 676 46.76 37.15 -37.70
CA SER A 676 47.30 38.00 -38.76
C SER A 676 46.24 38.86 -39.45
N LEU A 677 44.95 38.46 -39.40
CA LEU A 677 43.84 39.14 -40.07
C LEU A 677 43.34 40.40 -39.33
N LYS A 678 43.89 40.72 -38.14
CA LYS A 678 43.51 41.91 -37.33
C LYS A 678 41.98 42.09 -37.20
N LEU A 679 41.28 40.98 -36.98
CA LEU A 679 39.83 40.95 -36.78
C LEU A 679 39.43 41.77 -35.54
N ALA A 680 38.18 42.24 -35.52
CA ALA A 680 37.63 42.86 -34.31
C ALA A 680 37.63 41.84 -33.16
N PRO A 681 37.81 42.25 -31.89
CA PRO A 681 37.91 41.33 -30.75
C PRO A 681 36.75 40.33 -30.66
N GLU A 682 35.53 40.79 -30.91
CA GLU A 682 34.31 39.96 -30.88
C GLU A 682 34.27 38.91 -32.00
N GLU A 683 34.80 39.24 -33.18
CA GLU A 683 34.87 38.30 -34.31
C GLU A 683 35.98 37.27 -34.10
N PHE A 684 37.07 37.70 -33.47
CA PHE A 684 38.17 36.82 -33.07
C PHE A 684 37.74 35.82 -31.99
N GLU A 685 36.94 36.23 -31.00
CA GLU A 685 36.38 35.33 -29.99
C GLU A 685 35.40 34.30 -30.59
N LYS A 686 34.53 34.71 -31.52
CA LYS A 686 33.65 33.78 -32.25
C LYS A 686 34.46 32.74 -33.03
N LEU A 687 35.54 33.18 -33.68
CA LEU A 687 36.42 32.31 -34.45
C LEU A 687 37.23 31.37 -33.53
N LEU A 688 37.65 31.84 -32.36
CA LEU A 688 38.26 31.01 -31.31
C LEU A 688 37.30 29.90 -30.83
N ASN A 689 36.04 30.24 -30.55
CA ASN A 689 35.03 29.25 -30.17
C ASN A 689 34.78 28.21 -31.28
N LEU A 690 34.90 28.61 -32.55
CA LEU A 690 34.81 27.70 -33.71
C LEU A 690 36.04 26.80 -33.87
N ILE A 691 37.23 27.24 -33.46
CA ILE A 691 38.45 26.42 -33.46
C ILE A 691 38.44 25.42 -32.29
N GLN A 692 37.79 25.78 -31.18
CA GLN A 692 37.71 24.94 -29.98
C GLN A 692 36.71 23.79 -30.15
N LYS A 693 35.56 24.03 -30.78
CA LYS A 693 34.64 22.98 -31.26
C LYS A 693 35.32 22.09 -32.30
#